data_AF-A0A1X2ICV1-F1
#
_entry.id   AF-A0A1X2ICV1-F1
#
_cell.length_a   1.000
_cell.length_b   1.000
_cell.length_c   1.000
_cell.angle_alpha   90.00
_cell.angle_beta   90.00
_cell.angle_gamma   90.00
#
_symmetry.space_group_name_H-M   'P 1'
#
loop_
_entity.id
_entity.type
_entity.pdbx_description
1 polymer ?
#
loop_
_entity_poly.entity_id
_entity_poly.type
_entity_poly.pdbx_seq_one_letter_code
_entity_poly.pdbx_strand_id
1 'polypeptide(L)'
;MAFVGFLTFGFTQTVCPRPATSFRVDQLNNGYVVIHGQAYLLASWNDHPPIPDLSSENINPVYPPIDAGGKDASLLFQDMNNTVCSNIIIPKLANTQVGSNETPTYFPCRMFNTRLQGNAMDLPDPESYRNHTGCHLTPKAKENFESMKMNGVPTSDGKLDKAGRVYYDWTEVNSTNHLAVFNSNVLNLNLLASLPLSIFNVPVGGLIETALSDPNIFGGKDISHSVASHRGTAPDIFNNNTASWMDEASCLLDLIKVGEIDTKSVGCIASDVVLYTSLVVILGVILVKFGLAVIFGWCLSWQLGNFKEGRSYKERMKRDQEIENWTTNINRPADVIRPRVPASKSFMSPPKLPRTSRFTPPETGSMHFNAATLERPGSALWRQSPSTRALGQFNSSIGPLNEVALRPLSTPSATLSPTTLTAESDNDRSSSSRRQSQVTMSRRSSSVSTHSNLTSNSSATACPYPVSRHAVPQPKSDYMPFGFALAHTICLVTCYSEGEEGLRTTLDSIATTDYPNSHKLILVIADGEITGHGNAQSTPDICVSMMQDFLIPPSQVQSYSYVAIADGTKRHNMAKVYAGFYKFDNSTVDVDQQQRVPMITITKCGTLEEEEESKPGNRGKRDSQVILMSFLQKVMFDERMTMLEFELFTNIYRLGGVSPDRYEIVLMVDADTKVYPDSVSRLVACMVNDDQVAGLCGETKIGNKTDSWVSMIQVFEYYISHHQSKAFESIFGNVTCLPGCFCMYRIKAPKGTNGHWVPILANPDIIEHYSENVVDTLHKKNLLLLGEDRYLSTLMLKTFPRRKMLLVPQAVCKTVVPNTFSVLLSQRRRWINSTIHNLMELLFVNDLCGTFCFSMQFVVFMELVGTVSLPAAISFTIFLVVMAILGQPAVIPLILLALILGLPAVLIVMTSRKVIYVCWMFVYLLSLPIWNFVLPVYAYWHFDDFSWGETRKVQGEVKGQHHAEKDGDFDSSKIVMKKWCEFERDRRLQYHQQQRLSYSRPSL
;
A
#
# COMPACT_ATOMS: atom_id res chain seq x y z
N MET A 1 3.96 15.78 10.01
CA MET A 1 2.98 16.04 11.10
C MET A 1 2.29 17.39 10.99
N ALA A 2 2.97 18.53 11.18
CA ALA A 2 2.33 19.86 11.24
C ALA A 2 1.33 20.15 10.09
N PHE A 3 1.70 19.87 8.84
CA PHE A 3 0.82 20.01 7.66
C PHE A 3 -0.49 19.20 7.75
N VAL A 4 -0.43 17.97 8.27
CA VAL A 4 -1.63 17.11 8.46
C VAL A 4 -2.51 17.65 9.57
N GLY A 5 -1.92 18.11 10.69
CA GLY A 5 -2.66 18.76 11.78
C GLY A 5 -3.31 20.07 11.36
N PHE A 6 -2.63 20.84 10.49
CA PHE A 6 -3.23 22.01 9.86
C PHE A 6 -4.43 21.60 8.99
N LEU A 7 -4.29 20.64 8.07
CA LEU A 7 -5.41 20.23 7.20
C LEU A 7 -6.61 19.64 7.98
N THR A 8 -6.38 18.97 9.12
CA THR A 8 -7.46 18.33 9.91
C THR A 8 -8.14 19.24 10.93
N PHE A 9 -7.47 20.30 11.42
CA PHE A 9 -8.03 21.21 12.44
C PHE A 9 -7.83 22.69 12.10
N GLY A 10 -6.62 23.05 11.67
CA GLY A 10 -6.27 24.44 11.35
C GLY A 10 -7.07 25.00 10.18
N PHE A 11 -7.19 24.26 9.08
CA PHE A 11 -7.81 24.71 7.83
C PHE A 11 -9.25 25.21 8.05
N THR A 12 -10.10 24.41 8.70
CA THR A 12 -11.46 24.84 9.03
C THR A 12 -11.46 26.05 9.97
N GLN A 13 -10.61 26.12 11.00
CA GLN A 13 -10.60 27.29 11.91
C GLN A 13 -10.02 28.57 11.27
N THR A 14 -9.07 28.44 10.34
CA THR A 14 -8.46 29.57 9.60
C THR A 14 -9.39 30.09 8.51
N VAL A 15 -10.13 29.20 7.83
CA VAL A 15 -10.91 29.52 6.64
C VAL A 15 -12.41 29.68 6.97
N CYS A 16 -12.88 29.10 8.07
CA CYS A 16 -14.20 29.28 8.67
C CYS A 16 -14.05 29.72 10.14
N PRO A 17 -13.68 30.99 10.41
CA PRO A 17 -13.55 31.51 11.77
C PRO A 17 -14.90 31.44 12.51
N ARG A 18 -14.86 31.32 13.85
CA ARG A 18 -16.07 31.34 14.67
C ARG A 18 -16.83 32.65 14.43
N PRO A 19 -18.14 32.62 14.09
CA PRO A 19 -18.93 33.83 13.96
C PRO A 19 -19.05 34.56 15.30
N ALA A 20 -19.42 35.84 15.25
CA ALA A 20 -19.82 36.58 16.44
C ALA A 20 -21.00 35.89 17.15
N THR A 21 -21.18 36.19 18.44
CA THR A 21 -22.41 35.86 19.17
C THR A 21 -23.61 36.28 18.33
N SER A 22 -24.49 35.32 18.02
CA SER A 22 -25.56 35.52 17.05
C SER A 22 -26.81 34.80 17.52
N PHE A 23 -27.93 35.49 17.43
CA PHE A 23 -29.22 35.07 17.96
C PHE A 23 -30.24 35.06 16.83
N ARG A 24 -30.98 33.97 16.70
CA ARG A 24 -32.14 33.93 15.81
C ARG A 24 -33.30 34.67 16.48
N VAL A 25 -34.13 35.36 15.70
CA VAL A 25 -35.18 36.25 16.22
C VAL A 25 -36.22 35.52 17.09
N ASP A 26 -36.46 34.24 16.83
CA ASP A 26 -37.35 33.35 17.62
C ASP A 26 -36.77 32.98 19.00
N GLN A 27 -35.44 32.97 19.13
CA GLN A 27 -34.69 32.53 20.32
C GLN A 27 -34.17 33.68 21.19
N LEU A 28 -34.41 34.94 20.81
CA LEU A 28 -34.12 36.09 21.67
C LEU A 28 -34.84 35.95 23.03
N ASN A 29 -34.09 36.09 24.13
CA ASN A 29 -34.62 36.14 25.49
C ASN A 29 -34.96 37.59 25.87
N ASN A 30 -35.95 37.81 26.73
CA ASN A 30 -36.40 39.14 27.16
C ASN A 30 -35.31 39.98 27.84
N GLY A 31 -34.19 39.39 28.25
CA GLY A 31 -33.03 40.15 28.74
C GLY A 31 -32.29 40.98 27.69
N TYR A 32 -32.55 40.76 26.41
CA TYR A 32 -31.95 41.48 25.28
C TYR A 32 -32.90 42.56 24.73
N VAL A 33 -32.33 43.64 24.20
CA VAL A 33 -33.02 44.67 23.41
C VAL A 33 -32.34 44.76 22.04
N VAL A 34 -33.11 44.84 20.95
CA VAL A 34 -32.57 44.95 19.58
C VAL A 34 -32.45 46.41 19.16
N ILE A 35 -31.30 46.78 18.58
CA ILE A 35 -31.06 48.10 17.97
C ILE A 35 -30.27 47.89 16.67
N HIS A 36 -30.80 48.35 15.54
CA HIS A 36 -30.22 48.24 14.19
C HIS A 36 -29.78 46.81 13.80
N GLY A 37 -30.55 45.80 14.21
CA GLY A 37 -30.26 44.38 13.97
C GLY A 37 -29.19 43.77 14.88
N GLN A 38 -28.80 44.44 15.97
CA GLN A 38 -27.91 43.92 17.00
C GLN A 38 -28.64 43.82 18.35
N ALA A 39 -28.45 42.71 19.06
CA ALA A 39 -29.05 42.42 20.36
C ALA A 39 -28.08 42.74 21.50
N TYR A 40 -28.45 43.70 22.34
CA TYR A 40 -27.70 44.17 23.50
C TYR A 40 -28.26 43.53 24.78
N LEU A 41 -27.41 42.92 25.61
CA LEU A 41 -27.84 42.32 26.88
C LEU A 41 -27.96 43.42 27.95
N LEU A 42 -29.16 43.97 28.12
CA LEU A 42 -29.40 45.07 29.06
C LEU A 42 -29.94 44.59 30.43
N ALA A 43 -30.24 43.30 30.59
CA ALA A 43 -30.79 42.72 31.83
C ALA A 43 -29.94 42.92 33.10
N SER A 44 -28.65 43.21 32.95
CA SER A 44 -27.71 43.51 34.05
C SER A 44 -27.22 44.97 34.05
N TRP A 45 -27.68 45.79 33.10
CA TRP A 45 -27.27 47.17 32.95
C TRP A 45 -28.28 48.13 33.60
N ASN A 46 -27.88 48.72 34.72
CA ASN A 46 -28.74 49.56 35.55
C ASN A 46 -28.40 51.06 35.47
N ASP A 47 -27.47 51.45 34.59
CA ASP A 47 -26.96 52.84 34.47
C ASP A 47 -27.64 53.64 33.35
N HIS A 48 -28.88 53.31 32.98
CA HIS A 48 -29.64 54.17 32.08
C HIS A 48 -29.89 55.52 32.78
N PRO A 49 -29.58 56.67 32.14
CA PRO A 49 -29.83 57.98 32.74
C PRO A 49 -31.30 58.15 33.17
N PRO A 50 -31.57 58.95 34.22
CA PRO A 50 -32.93 59.25 34.65
C PRO A 50 -33.74 59.89 33.52
N ILE A 51 -34.95 59.39 33.30
CA ILE A 51 -35.86 59.88 32.26
C ILE A 51 -36.80 60.91 32.88
N PRO A 52 -36.84 62.16 32.37
CA PRO A 52 -37.81 63.16 32.80
C PRO A 52 -39.24 62.62 32.84
N ASP A 53 -40.01 63.05 33.83
CA ASP A 53 -41.39 62.62 34.10
C ASP A 53 -41.60 61.12 34.43
N LEU A 54 -40.55 60.28 34.41
CA LEU A 54 -40.64 58.84 34.67
C LEU A 54 -39.77 58.33 35.84
N SER A 55 -38.53 58.81 35.97
CA SER A 55 -37.64 58.46 37.10
C SER A 55 -36.57 59.53 37.34
N SER A 56 -36.33 59.86 38.61
CA SER A 56 -35.20 60.71 39.05
C SER A 56 -33.90 59.93 39.29
N GLU A 57 -33.96 58.60 39.33
CA GLU A 57 -32.82 57.70 39.52
C GLU A 57 -32.51 56.92 38.23
N ASN A 58 -31.28 56.39 38.12
CA ASN A 58 -30.94 55.47 37.04
C ASN A 58 -31.82 54.20 37.13
N ILE A 59 -32.27 53.69 35.99
CA ILE A 59 -33.17 52.54 35.91
C ILE A 59 -32.64 51.51 34.90
N ASN A 60 -33.17 50.29 34.95
CA ASN A 60 -32.90 49.29 33.93
C ASN A 60 -34.02 49.31 32.87
N PRO A 61 -33.71 49.50 31.57
CA PRO A 61 -34.74 49.65 30.53
C PRO A 61 -35.50 48.34 30.22
N VAL A 62 -34.94 47.17 30.56
CA VAL A 62 -35.58 45.86 30.27
C VAL A 62 -36.88 45.68 31.06
N TYR A 63 -36.95 46.21 32.27
CA TYR A 63 -38.04 45.97 33.21
C TYR A 63 -39.03 47.15 33.24
N PRO A 64 -40.24 46.98 33.83
CA PRO A 64 -41.16 48.09 34.07
C PRO A 64 -40.49 49.21 34.88
N PRO A 65 -40.77 50.51 34.59
CA PRO A 65 -41.86 50.98 33.73
C PRO A 65 -41.58 51.04 32.22
N ILE A 66 -40.35 50.75 31.76
CA ILE A 66 -39.98 50.87 30.33
C ILE A 66 -40.34 49.60 29.55
N ASP A 67 -40.09 48.42 30.13
CA ASP A 67 -40.41 47.11 29.52
C ASP A 67 -39.81 46.93 28.12
N ALA A 68 -38.53 47.29 27.91
CA ALA A 68 -37.86 47.12 26.61
C ALA A 68 -37.53 45.66 26.26
N GLY A 69 -37.70 44.73 27.21
CA GLY A 69 -37.23 43.35 27.07
C GLY A 69 -37.80 42.60 25.86
N GLY A 70 -36.91 42.12 24.98
CA GLY A 70 -37.27 41.42 23.75
C GLY A 70 -37.81 42.30 22.62
N LYS A 71 -37.88 43.62 22.81
CA LYS A 71 -38.37 44.59 21.82
C LYS A 71 -37.21 45.16 20.97
N ASP A 72 -37.58 45.77 19.86
CA ASP A 72 -36.68 46.52 19.00
C ASP A 72 -36.85 48.02 19.30
N ALA A 73 -35.73 48.67 19.57
CA ALA A 73 -35.63 50.08 19.93
C ALA A 73 -34.89 50.92 18.88
N SER A 74 -34.68 50.40 17.65
CA SER A 74 -34.01 51.10 16.54
C SER A 74 -34.58 52.50 16.28
N LEU A 75 -35.92 52.63 16.31
CA LEU A 75 -36.60 53.91 16.08
C LEU A 75 -36.36 54.95 17.19
N LEU A 76 -35.76 54.58 18.33
CA LEU A 76 -35.32 55.54 19.35
C LEU A 76 -33.96 56.20 18.99
N PHE A 77 -33.14 55.54 18.16
CA PHE A 77 -31.73 55.87 17.89
C PHE A 77 -31.46 56.29 16.43
N GLN A 78 -32.46 56.87 15.76
CA GLN A 78 -32.35 57.38 14.38
C GLN A 78 -31.24 58.43 14.22
N ASP A 79 -30.46 58.37 13.14
CA ASP A 79 -29.42 59.37 12.83
C ASP A 79 -29.69 60.18 11.56
N MET A 80 -30.11 61.43 11.74
CA MET A 80 -30.36 62.38 10.65
C MET A 80 -29.08 62.94 10.00
N ASN A 81 -27.91 62.77 10.62
CA ASN A 81 -26.64 63.29 10.09
C ASN A 81 -26.14 62.50 8.86
N ASN A 82 -26.76 61.38 8.54
CA ASN A 82 -26.46 60.60 7.34
C ASN A 82 -26.91 61.37 6.08
N THR A 83 -25.94 61.65 5.20
CA THR A 83 -26.12 62.46 3.98
C THR A 83 -26.92 61.75 2.88
N VAL A 84 -27.17 60.44 3.01
CA VAL A 84 -27.96 59.67 2.03
C VAL A 84 -29.45 59.94 2.21
N CYS A 85 -30.03 59.60 3.38
CA CYS A 85 -31.47 59.75 3.63
C CYS A 85 -31.99 61.19 3.50
N SER A 86 -31.19 62.18 3.89
CA SER A 86 -31.56 63.60 3.90
C SER A 86 -31.81 64.18 2.50
N ASN A 87 -31.33 63.53 1.44
CA ASN A 87 -31.61 63.88 0.05
C ASN A 87 -32.76 63.06 -0.59
N ILE A 88 -33.39 62.16 0.18
CA ILE A 88 -34.35 61.16 -0.29
C ILE A 88 -35.73 61.37 0.37
N ILE A 89 -35.76 61.50 1.69
CA ILE A 89 -36.99 61.71 2.48
C ILE A 89 -37.07 63.18 2.86
N ILE A 90 -37.71 63.99 2.01
CA ILE A 90 -37.64 65.46 2.06
C ILE A 90 -38.92 66.03 2.70
N PRO A 91 -38.86 66.93 3.71
CA PRO A 91 -40.05 67.51 4.33
C PRO A 91 -40.87 68.36 3.35
N LYS A 92 -42.21 68.27 3.43
CA LYS A 92 -43.16 68.89 2.49
C LYS A 92 -43.22 70.42 2.54
N LEU A 93 -42.82 71.04 3.65
CA LEU A 93 -42.56 72.48 3.72
C LEU A 93 -41.24 72.72 4.46
N ALA A 94 -40.43 73.64 3.92
CA ALA A 94 -39.08 73.95 4.41
C ALA A 94 -39.01 74.42 5.89
N ASN A 95 -40.13 74.93 6.43
CA ASN A 95 -40.22 75.46 7.80
C ASN A 95 -41.25 74.68 8.67
N THR A 96 -41.43 73.37 8.43
CA THR A 96 -42.40 72.57 9.20
C THR A 96 -41.89 72.30 10.62
N GLN A 97 -42.26 73.14 11.60
CA GLN A 97 -41.94 72.85 13.00
C GLN A 97 -42.79 71.71 13.55
N VAL A 98 -42.14 70.57 13.82
CA VAL A 98 -42.61 69.52 14.74
C VAL A 98 -41.44 69.23 15.68
N GLY A 99 -41.68 69.37 16.99
CA GLY A 99 -40.60 69.39 17.99
C GLY A 99 -39.96 70.78 18.17
N SER A 100 -39.22 70.96 19.27
CA SER A 100 -38.49 72.19 19.57
C SER A 100 -37.14 72.20 18.87
N ASN A 101 -37.06 72.98 17.77
CA ASN A 101 -35.98 73.06 16.79
C ASN A 101 -35.91 71.86 15.83
N GLU A 102 -35.78 72.19 14.54
CA GLU A 102 -35.45 71.36 13.35
C GLU A 102 -35.74 69.85 13.42
N THR A 103 -36.72 69.40 12.62
CA THR A 103 -37.31 68.04 12.61
C THR A 103 -36.26 66.91 12.70
N PRO A 104 -36.09 66.25 13.86
CA PRO A 104 -34.88 65.48 14.16
C PRO A 104 -35.01 63.96 13.97
N THR A 105 -36.10 63.48 13.38
CA THR A 105 -36.38 62.04 13.14
C THR A 105 -37.27 61.84 11.91
N TYR A 106 -37.25 60.67 11.27
CA TYR A 106 -38.18 60.30 10.20
C TYR A 106 -39.40 59.52 10.74
N PHE A 107 -39.21 58.67 11.75
CA PHE A 107 -40.24 57.80 12.33
C PHE A 107 -40.60 58.20 13.78
N PRO A 108 -41.80 57.84 14.28
CA PRO A 108 -42.14 57.99 15.69
C PRO A 108 -41.18 57.21 16.61
N CYS A 109 -40.70 57.85 17.68
CA CYS A 109 -39.73 57.25 18.61
C CYS A 109 -40.40 56.32 19.61
N ARG A 110 -40.81 55.14 19.14
CA ARG A 110 -41.44 54.08 19.93
C ARG A 110 -40.79 52.73 19.64
N MET A 111 -40.60 51.92 20.69
CA MET A 111 -40.16 50.53 20.55
C MET A 111 -41.28 49.66 19.97
N PHE A 112 -40.93 48.71 19.11
CA PHE A 112 -41.85 47.75 18.50
C PHE A 112 -41.47 46.31 18.86
N ASN A 113 -42.41 45.37 18.74
CA ASN A 113 -42.13 43.97 19.02
C ASN A 113 -41.28 43.34 17.90
N THR A 114 -40.21 42.63 18.25
CA THR A 114 -39.37 41.84 17.31
C THR A 114 -40.12 40.67 16.67
N ARG A 115 -41.31 40.33 17.19
CA ARG A 115 -42.16 39.21 16.76
C ARG A 115 -43.59 39.69 16.54
N LEU A 116 -44.29 39.03 15.62
CA LEU A 116 -45.74 39.19 15.43
C LEU A 116 -46.48 38.73 16.70
N GLN A 117 -47.41 39.54 17.19
CA GLN A 117 -48.31 39.18 18.29
C GLN A 117 -49.68 38.83 17.69
N GLY A 118 -49.85 37.55 17.35
CA GLY A 118 -50.97 37.09 16.54
C GLY A 118 -50.82 37.51 15.08
N ASN A 119 -51.89 38.05 14.48
CA ASN A 119 -51.92 38.40 13.06
C ASN A 119 -51.43 39.82 12.74
N ALA A 120 -50.88 40.55 13.72
CA ALA A 120 -50.44 41.93 13.57
C ALA A 120 -49.06 42.17 14.17
N MET A 121 -48.35 43.17 13.63
CA MET A 121 -47.13 43.72 14.22
C MET A 121 -47.49 45.00 14.96
N ASP A 122 -46.86 45.25 16.11
CA ASP A 122 -47.06 46.47 16.89
C ASP A 122 -46.27 47.64 16.26
N LEU A 123 -46.82 48.19 15.18
CA LEU A 123 -46.23 49.30 14.43
C LEU A 123 -46.56 50.64 15.10
N PRO A 124 -45.61 51.58 15.21
CA PRO A 124 -45.91 52.94 15.65
C PRO A 124 -46.85 53.66 14.66
N ASP A 125 -47.99 54.13 15.18
CA ASP A 125 -48.94 54.94 14.43
C ASP A 125 -48.27 56.24 13.91
N PRO A 126 -48.33 56.56 12.60
CA PRO A 126 -47.84 57.82 12.04
C PRO A 126 -48.35 59.09 12.74
N GLU A 127 -49.56 59.09 13.31
CA GLU A 127 -50.07 60.25 14.05
C GLU A 127 -49.27 60.51 15.35
N SER A 128 -48.67 59.46 15.93
CA SER A 128 -47.82 59.55 17.12
C SER A 128 -46.46 60.22 16.86
N TYR A 129 -46.08 60.50 15.61
CA TYR A 129 -44.83 61.17 15.23
C TYR A 129 -44.57 62.47 15.99
N ARG A 130 -45.62 63.21 16.39
CA ARG A 130 -45.50 64.47 17.13
C ARG A 130 -44.94 64.30 18.56
N ASN A 131 -44.87 63.08 19.07
CA ASN A 131 -44.35 62.78 20.40
C ASN A 131 -42.90 62.30 20.34
N HIS A 132 -41.96 63.19 20.68
CA HIS A 132 -40.53 62.91 20.63
C HIS A 132 -39.92 62.51 21.99
N THR A 133 -40.71 62.25 23.04
CA THR A 133 -40.16 61.98 24.40
C THR A 133 -39.29 60.73 24.50
N GLY A 134 -39.46 59.75 23.59
CA GLY A 134 -38.60 58.55 23.51
C GLY A 134 -37.32 58.71 22.67
N CYS A 135 -37.13 59.84 21.97
CA CYS A 135 -36.03 59.98 21.00
C CYS A 135 -34.66 60.24 21.69
N HIS A 136 -33.66 59.41 21.41
CA HIS A 136 -32.32 59.51 22.01
C HIS A 136 -31.41 60.50 21.25
N LEU A 137 -31.88 61.72 21.09
CA LEU A 137 -31.29 62.74 20.20
C LEU A 137 -30.13 63.54 20.80
N THR A 138 -29.97 63.54 22.12
CA THR A 138 -28.91 64.33 22.77
C THR A 138 -27.52 63.79 22.43
N PRO A 139 -26.47 64.64 22.29
CA PRO A 139 -25.11 64.18 22.00
C PRO A 139 -24.62 63.12 22.99
N LYS A 140 -24.89 63.30 24.29
CA LYS A 140 -24.54 62.34 25.34
C LYS A 140 -25.24 60.98 25.19
N ALA A 141 -26.47 60.94 24.68
CA ALA A 141 -27.16 59.68 24.40
C ALA A 141 -26.52 58.94 23.20
N LYS A 142 -26.17 59.68 22.14
CA LYS A 142 -25.45 59.13 20.97
C LYS A 142 -24.05 58.62 21.35
N GLU A 143 -23.29 59.40 22.12
CA GLU A 143 -21.97 59.01 22.65
C GLU A 143 -22.03 57.74 23.51
N ASN A 144 -23.02 57.65 24.41
CA ASN A 144 -23.23 56.45 25.22
C ASN A 144 -23.55 55.21 24.36
N PHE A 145 -24.43 55.34 23.36
CA PHE A 145 -24.80 54.25 22.47
C PHE A 145 -23.62 53.79 21.60
N GLU A 146 -22.88 54.71 20.97
CA GLU A 146 -21.68 54.37 20.20
C GLU A 146 -20.59 53.72 21.08
N SER A 147 -20.48 54.13 22.35
CA SER A 147 -19.58 53.46 23.30
C SER A 147 -20.00 52.01 23.59
N MET A 148 -21.29 51.72 23.79
CA MET A 148 -21.79 50.35 23.98
C MET A 148 -21.63 49.49 22.71
N LYS A 149 -21.87 50.07 21.54
CA LYS A 149 -21.72 49.45 20.22
C LYS A 149 -20.26 49.08 19.90
N MET A 150 -19.30 49.91 20.31
CA MET A 150 -17.86 49.65 20.10
C MET A 150 -17.21 48.80 21.18
N ASN A 151 -17.51 49.04 22.47
CA ASN A 151 -16.83 48.42 23.60
C ASN A 151 -17.59 47.22 24.20
N GLY A 152 -18.92 47.20 24.08
CA GLY A 152 -19.82 46.29 24.80
C GLY A 152 -20.58 46.99 25.93
N VAL A 153 -21.63 46.34 26.44
CA VAL A 153 -22.45 46.81 27.56
C VAL A 153 -21.76 46.41 28.89
N PRO A 154 -21.60 47.32 29.87
CA PRO A 154 -21.07 46.97 31.17
C PRO A 154 -22.07 46.13 31.98
N THR A 155 -21.60 44.98 32.45
CA THR A 155 -22.32 44.08 33.37
C THR A 155 -22.08 44.47 34.84
N SER A 156 -22.92 43.95 35.75
CA SER A 156 -22.74 44.05 37.20
C SER A 156 -21.34 43.66 37.71
N ASP A 157 -20.67 42.77 36.99
CA ASP A 157 -19.36 42.21 37.33
C ASP A 157 -18.19 43.06 36.78
N GLY A 158 -18.46 44.19 36.12
CA GLY A 158 -17.45 45.02 35.47
C GLY A 158 -16.89 44.45 34.16
N LYS A 159 -17.48 43.37 33.62
CA LYS A 159 -17.15 42.82 32.29
C LYS A 159 -17.97 43.52 31.21
N LEU A 160 -17.44 43.63 30.00
CA LEU A 160 -18.12 44.20 28.84
C LEU A 160 -18.69 43.09 27.94
N ASP A 161 -20.01 42.96 27.88
CA ASP A 161 -20.69 42.02 27.00
C ASP A 161 -20.96 42.66 25.63
N LYS A 162 -20.42 42.05 24.58
CA LYS A 162 -20.58 42.56 23.21
C LYS A 162 -21.95 42.22 22.64
N ALA A 163 -22.54 43.18 21.94
CA ALA A 163 -23.81 42.99 21.24
C ALA A 163 -23.71 41.81 20.26
N GLY A 164 -24.74 40.96 20.25
CA GLY A 164 -24.84 39.84 19.31
C GLY A 164 -25.58 40.24 18.04
N ARG A 165 -25.28 39.58 16.92
CA ARG A 165 -26.00 39.79 15.66
C ARG A 165 -27.37 39.12 15.69
N VAL A 166 -28.45 39.84 15.37
CA VAL A 166 -29.75 39.21 15.10
C VAL A 166 -29.73 38.65 13.68
N TYR A 167 -30.09 37.37 13.52
CA TYR A 167 -30.20 36.74 12.21
C TYR A 167 -31.56 36.10 11.94
N TYR A 168 -31.85 35.95 10.65
CA TYR A 168 -33.05 35.31 10.10
C TYR A 168 -32.64 34.18 9.15
N ASP A 169 -33.45 33.12 9.10
CA ASP A 169 -33.31 32.06 8.10
C ASP A 169 -34.03 32.43 6.78
N TRP A 170 -33.54 31.94 5.64
CA TRP A 170 -34.23 32.11 4.35
C TRP A 170 -35.65 31.52 4.32
N THR A 171 -35.91 30.50 5.14
CA THR A 171 -37.25 29.95 5.38
C THR A 171 -38.19 30.94 6.06
N GLU A 172 -37.68 31.75 6.98
CA GLU A 172 -38.47 32.78 7.68
C GLU A 172 -38.77 33.93 6.72
N VAL A 173 -37.75 34.49 6.05
CA VAL A 173 -37.94 35.58 5.08
C VAL A 173 -38.96 35.19 4.02
N ASN A 174 -38.78 34.06 3.33
CA ASN A 174 -39.69 33.59 2.26
C ASN A 174 -41.08 33.14 2.78
N SER A 175 -41.27 32.97 4.09
CA SER A 175 -42.60 32.76 4.69
C SER A 175 -43.35 34.06 4.98
N THR A 176 -42.69 35.22 4.90
CA THR A 176 -43.25 36.54 5.15
C THR A 176 -43.36 37.38 3.89
N ASN A 177 -44.31 38.30 3.88
CA ASN A 177 -44.52 39.26 2.80
C ASN A 177 -43.98 40.67 3.11
N HIS A 178 -43.23 40.84 4.19
CA HIS A 178 -42.76 42.14 4.68
C HIS A 178 -41.27 42.17 5.02
N LEU A 179 -40.58 41.03 5.12
CA LEU A 179 -39.13 40.99 5.19
C LEU A 179 -38.54 40.95 3.78
N ALA A 180 -37.58 41.82 3.49
CA ALA A 180 -36.82 41.82 2.24
C ALA A 180 -35.31 41.85 2.55
N VAL A 181 -34.49 41.23 1.70
CA VAL A 181 -33.03 41.16 1.90
C VAL A 181 -32.32 42.12 0.96
N PHE A 182 -31.47 43.00 1.50
CA PHE A 182 -30.62 43.91 0.73
C PHE A 182 -29.17 43.84 1.24
N ASN A 183 -28.24 43.43 0.37
CA ASN A 183 -26.82 43.24 0.68
C ASN A 183 -26.59 42.41 1.96
N SER A 184 -27.30 41.29 2.10
CA SER A 184 -27.34 40.39 3.28
C SER A 184 -27.98 40.96 4.56
N ASN A 185 -28.47 42.21 4.56
CA ASN A 185 -29.25 42.78 5.66
C ASN A 185 -30.74 42.47 5.47
N VAL A 186 -31.48 42.30 6.57
CA VAL A 186 -32.93 42.08 6.55
C VAL A 186 -33.63 43.39 6.90
N LEU A 187 -34.44 43.87 5.96
CA LEU A 187 -35.27 45.06 6.06
C LEU A 187 -36.71 44.65 6.40
N ASN A 188 -37.35 45.35 7.34
CA ASN A 188 -38.77 45.15 7.65
C ASN A 188 -39.62 46.25 6.99
N LEU A 189 -40.18 45.94 5.82
CA LEU A 189 -40.96 46.88 5.00
C LEU A 189 -42.23 47.38 5.70
N ASN A 190 -42.80 46.62 6.65
CA ASN A 190 -43.95 47.07 7.43
C ASN A 190 -43.64 48.32 8.27
N LEU A 191 -42.38 48.56 8.64
CA LEU A 191 -42.00 49.78 9.36
C LEU A 191 -42.22 51.03 8.50
N LEU A 192 -42.18 50.94 7.16
CA LEU A 192 -42.46 52.07 6.27
C LEU A 192 -43.89 52.61 6.42
N ALA A 193 -44.87 51.77 6.79
CA ALA A 193 -46.21 52.23 7.11
C ALA A 193 -46.28 53.16 8.34
N SER A 194 -45.20 53.25 9.11
CA SER A 194 -45.04 54.18 10.26
C SER A 194 -44.47 55.55 9.83
N LEU A 195 -44.11 55.73 8.54
CA LEU A 195 -43.57 57.00 8.01
C LEU A 195 -44.71 58.00 7.77
N PRO A 196 -44.69 59.22 8.36
CA PRO A 196 -45.76 60.19 8.18
C PRO A 196 -45.67 60.86 6.80
N LEU A 197 -46.29 60.23 5.80
CA LEU A 197 -46.43 60.74 4.43
C LEU A 197 -47.25 62.05 4.34
N SER A 198 -47.87 62.50 5.42
CA SER A 198 -48.44 63.85 5.55
C SER A 198 -47.37 64.94 5.74
N ILE A 199 -46.19 64.59 6.24
CA ILE A 199 -45.08 65.49 6.58
C ILE A 199 -43.94 65.37 5.57
N PHE A 200 -43.62 64.17 5.10
CA PHE A 200 -42.52 63.92 4.17
C PHE A 200 -42.98 63.61 2.73
N ASN A 201 -42.13 63.95 1.77
CA ASN A 201 -42.11 63.40 0.42
C ASN A 201 -41.12 62.23 0.35
N VAL A 202 -41.39 61.27 -0.53
CA VAL A 202 -40.47 60.21 -0.96
C VAL A 202 -40.31 60.30 -2.49
N PRO A 203 -39.29 59.67 -3.10
CA PRO A 203 -39.10 59.74 -4.55
C PRO A 203 -40.27 59.08 -5.30
N VAL A 204 -40.84 59.80 -6.27
CA VAL A 204 -41.97 59.30 -7.10
C VAL A 204 -41.44 58.27 -8.11
N GLY A 205 -42.07 57.09 -8.17
CA GLY A 205 -41.54 55.92 -8.85
C GLY A 205 -40.34 55.27 -8.15
N GLY A 206 -40.02 55.71 -6.93
CA GLY A 206 -38.91 55.21 -6.13
C GLY A 206 -39.16 53.81 -5.56
N LEU A 207 -38.07 53.21 -5.08
CA LEU A 207 -38.09 51.96 -4.30
C LEU A 207 -38.99 52.10 -3.06
N ILE A 208 -38.92 53.25 -2.38
CA ILE A 208 -39.67 53.51 -1.15
C ILE A 208 -41.17 53.64 -1.44
N GLU A 209 -41.57 54.38 -2.47
CA GLU A 209 -42.99 54.48 -2.88
C GLU A 209 -43.54 53.12 -3.35
N THR A 210 -42.74 52.35 -4.08
CA THR A 210 -43.11 50.99 -4.53
C THR A 210 -43.28 50.05 -3.33
N ALA A 211 -42.42 50.12 -2.32
CA ALA A 211 -42.51 49.31 -1.10
C ALA A 211 -43.67 49.73 -0.17
N LEU A 212 -44.02 51.02 -0.15
CA LEU A 212 -45.17 51.56 0.58
C LEU A 212 -46.51 51.17 -0.05
N SER A 213 -46.58 51.10 -1.38
CA SER A 213 -47.83 50.84 -2.12
C SER A 213 -48.19 49.35 -2.20
N ASP A 214 -47.21 48.46 -2.35
CA ASP A 214 -47.41 47.02 -2.15
C ASP A 214 -46.13 46.32 -1.61
N PRO A 215 -46.04 46.06 -0.29
CA PRO A 215 -44.94 45.31 0.29
C PRO A 215 -44.72 43.92 -0.33
N ASN A 216 -45.76 43.27 -0.88
CA ASN A 216 -45.65 41.94 -1.49
C ASN A 216 -44.78 41.93 -2.77
N ILE A 217 -44.52 43.10 -3.38
CA ILE A 217 -43.58 43.24 -4.51
C ILE A 217 -42.16 42.82 -4.09
N PHE A 218 -41.73 43.20 -2.89
CA PHE A 218 -40.36 42.99 -2.40
C PHE A 218 -40.25 41.96 -1.26
N GLY A 219 -41.34 41.73 -0.53
CA GLY A 219 -41.42 40.75 0.56
C GLY A 219 -41.05 39.33 0.13
N GLY A 220 -40.31 38.63 0.98
CA GLY A 220 -39.86 37.26 0.79
C GLY A 220 -38.65 37.09 -0.12
N LYS A 221 -38.04 38.18 -0.62
CA LYS A 221 -37.07 38.14 -1.73
C LYS A 221 -35.75 38.84 -1.38
N ASP A 222 -34.69 38.46 -2.09
CA ASP A 222 -33.48 39.28 -2.23
C ASP A 222 -33.75 40.39 -3.24
N ILE A 223 -33.71 41.65 -2.80
CA ILE A 223 -33.89 42.82 -3.66
C ILE A 223 -32.58 43.43 -4.15
N SER A 224 -31.42 42.91 -3.71
CA SER A 224 -30.09 43.46 -4.04
C SER A 224 -29.85 43.51 -5.55
N HIS A 225 -30.23 42.46 -6.28
CA HIS A 225 -30.10 42.45 -7.73
C HIS A 225 -31.12 43.38 -8.42
N SER A 226 -32.38 43.42 -7.99
CA SER A 226 -33.39 44.33 -8.58
C SER A 226 -33.05 45.80 -8.35
N VAL A 227 -32.49 46.14 -7.19
CA VAL A 227 -31.98 47.48 -6.88
C VAL A 227 -30.75 47.80 -7.74
N ALA A 228 -29.72 46.95 -7.74
CA ALA A 228 -28.48 47.22 -8.47
C ALA A 228 -28.62 47.19 -10.01
N SER A 229 -29.66 46.51 -10.54
CA SER A 229 -29.97 46.51 -11.97
C SER A 229 -30.97 47.60 -12.40
N HIS A 230 -31.59 48.32 -11.46
CA HIS A 230 -32.51 49.42 -11.77
C HIS A 230 -31.73 50.63 -12.31
N ARG A 231 -31.79 50.81 -13.64
CA ARG A 231 -31.29 52.02 -14.30
C ARG A 231 -32.46 53.01 -14.43
N GLY A 232 -32.44 54.04 -13.57
CA GLY A 232 -33.56 54.95 -13.33
C GLY A 232 -34.22 55.54 -14.58
N THR A 233 -35.56 55.61 -14.56
CA THR A 233 -36.37 56.14 -15.66
C THR A 233 -36.70 57.62 -15.49
N ALA A 234 -36.06 58.45 -16.33
CA ALA A 234 -36.34 59.88 -16.57
C ALA A 234 -36.15 60.86 -15.38
N PRO A 235 -35.54 62.04 -15.61
CA PRO A 235 -35.53 63.11 -14.62
C PRO A 235 -36.90 63.79 -14.54
N ASP A 236 -37.37 64.07 -13.32
CA ASP A 236 -38.54 64.91 -13.10
C ASP A 236 -38.21 66.38 -13.44
N ILE A 237 -39.13 67.05 -14.13
CA ILE A 237 -38.92 68.39 -14.71
C ILE A 237 -38.81 69.48 -13.63
N PHE A 238 -39.19 69.17 -12.38
CA PHE A 238 -39.23 70.12 -11.27
C PHE A 238 -38.15 69.93 -10.18
N ASN A 239 -37.31 68.88 -10.22
CA ASN A 239 -36.26 68.66 -9.21
C ASN A 239 -35.01 67.98 -9.79
N ASN A 240 -33.83 68.59 -9.59
CA ASN A 240 -32.54 68.08 -10.07
C ASN A 240 -31.99 66.86 -9.31
N ASN A 241 -32.68 66.38 -8.26
CA ASN A 241 -32.24 65.28 -7.41
C ASN A 241 -32.98 63.97 -7.75
N THR A 242 -32.56 63.27 -8.80
CA THR A 242 -32.99 61.88 -9.03
C THR A 242 -32.17 60.94 -8.16
N ALA A 243 -32.64 60.65 -6.94
CA ALA A 243 -32.10 59.55 -6.14
C ALA A 243 -32.26 58.22 -6.89
N SER A 244 -31.25 57.35 -6.86
CA SER A 244 -31.37 56.01 -7.43
C SER A 244 -31.97 55.04 -6.41
N TRP A 245 -32.54 53.93 -6.89
CA TRP A 245 -32.96 52.83 -6.01
C TRP A 245 -31.82 52.32 -5.11
N MET A 246 -30.55 52.49 -5.50
CA MET A 246 -29.38 52.13 -4.69
C MET A 246 -29.20 53.08 -3.49
N ASP A 247 -29.47 54.37 -3.68
CA ASP A 247 -29.42 55.38 -2.63
C ASP A 247 -30.63 55.21 -1.68
N GLU A 248 -31.82 54.98 -2.24
CA GLU A 248 -33.03 54.62 -1.48
C GLU A 248 -32.81 53.37 -0.63
N ALA A 249 -32.30 52.28 -1.22
CA ALA A 249 -32.02 51.05 -0.49
C ALA A 249 -30.94 51.22 0.59
N SER A 250 -29.96 52.09 0.34
CA SER A 250 -28.95 52.46 1.34
C SER A 250 -29.60 53.22 2.51
N CYS A 251 -30.50 54.16 2.26
CA CYS A 251 -31.28 54.81 3.31
C CYS A 251 -32.18 53.82 4.08
N LEU A 252 -32.77 52.83 3.41
CA LEU A 252 -33.57 51.78 4.07
C LEU A 252 -32.73 50.91 5.03
N LEU A 253 -31.43 50.70 4.78
CA LEU A 253 -30.53 49.99 5.72
C LEU A 253 -30.42 50.73 7.06
N ASP A 254 -30.34 52.06 7.03
CA ASP A 254 -30.16 52.87 8.23
C ASP A 254 -31.47 53.06 9.02
N LEU A 255 -32.63 52.92 8.36
CA LEU A 255 -33.94 53.21 8.96
C LEU A 255 -34.76 51.98 9.36
N ILE A 256 -34.69 50.86 8.61
CA ILE A 256 -35.59 49.71 8.80
C ILE A 256 -34.87 48.33 8.84
N LYS A 257 -33.54 48.31 9.05
CA LYS A 257 -32.78 47.06 9.29
C LYS A 257 -33.15 46.45 10.65
N VAL A 258 -33.66 45.22 10.61
CA VAL A 258 -34.00 44.41 11.79
C VAL A 258 -33.04 43.24 12.05
N GLY A 259 -32.06 43.02 11.16
CA GLY A 259 -31.05 41.97 11.31
C GLY A 259 -30.28 41.69 10.02
N GLU A 260 -29.68 40.51 9.92
CA GLU A 260 -28.99 39.99 8.73
C GLU A 260 -29.47 38.57 8.39
N ILE A 261 -29.29 38.15 7.14
CA ILE A 261 -29.62 36.79 6.71
C ILE A 261 -28.47 35.83 7.07
N ASP A 262 -28.78 34.59 7.50
CA ASP A 262 -27.69 33.64 7.72
C ASP A 262 -26.98 33.27 6.41
N THR A 263 -25.65 33.26 6.47
CA THR A 263 -24.76 33.03 5.33
C THR A 263 -23.52 32.28 5.78
N LYS A 264 -23.33 31.07 5.25
CA LYS A 264 -22.01 30.42 5.29
C LYS A 264 -21.03 31.27 4.50
N SER A 265 -19.89 31.62 5.11
CA SER A 265 -18.83 32.30 4.37
C SER A 265 -18.30 31.41 3.23
N VAL A 266 -17.75 32.03 2.19
CA VAL A 266 -17.10 31.31 1.07
C VAL A 266 -16.04 30.34 1.59
N GLY A 267 -15.36 30.69 2.68
CA GLY A 267 -14.39 29.82 3.34
C GLY A 267 -15.01 28.63 4.08
N CYS A 268 -16.13 28.80 4.78
CA CYS A 268 -16.89 27.68 5.34
C CYS A 268 -17.36 26.72 4.24
N ILE A 269 -17.84 27.24 3.11
CA ILE A 269 -18.24 26.45 1.94
C ILE A 269 -17.02 25.70 1.36
N ALA A 270 -15.87 26.36 1.22
CA ALA A 270 -14.65 25.71 0.76
C ALA A 270 -14.17 24.60 1.71
N SER A 271 -14.29 24.79 3.03
CA SER A 271 -13.97 23.74 4.01
C SER A 271 -14.93 22.55 3.91
N ASP A 272 -16.23 22.80 3.74
CA ASP A 272 -17.22 21.73 3.51
C ASP A 272 -16.87 20.94 2.23
N VAL A 273 -16.58 21.62 1.13
CA VAL A 273 -16.22 20.99 -0.16
C VAL A 273 -14.96 20.12 -0.03
N VAL A 274 -13.91 20.60 0.63
CA VAL A 274 -12.68 19.80 0.86
C VAL A 274 -12.97 18.59 1.77
N LEU A 275 -13.79 18.75 2.81
CA LEU A 275 -14.17 17.68 3.73
C LEU A 275 -14.99 16.58 3.02
N TYR A 276 -16.02 16.94 2.26
CA TYR A 276 -16.83 15.96 1.52
C TYR A 276 -16.08 15.33 0.35
N THR A 277 -15.21 16.08 -0.35
CA THR A 277 -14.40 15.52 -1.45
C THR A 277 -13.38 14.50 -0.92
N SER A 278 -12.66 14.83 0.16
CA SER A 278 -11.71 13.90 0.78
C SER A 278 -12.39 12.67 1.39
N LEU A 279 -13.56 12.84 2.02
CA LEU A 279 -14.44 11.76 2.48
C LEU A 279 -14.77 10.77 1.34
N VAL A 280 -15.25 11.27 0.20
CA VAL A 280 -15.62 10.44 -0.95
C VAL A 280 -14.41 9.72 -1.55
N VAL A 281 -13.26 10.38 -1.68
CA VAL A 281 -12.03 9.75 -2.21
C VAL A 281 -11.52 8.66 -1.27
N ILE A 282 -11.44 8.93 0.05
CA ILE A 282 -10.94 7.97 1.04
C ILE A 282 -11.85 6.74 1.13
N LEU A 283 -13.16 6.94 1.26
CA LEU A 283 -14.11 5.82 1.29
C LEU A 283 -14.15 5.06 -0.04
N GLY A 284 -14.02 5.75 -1.18
CA GLY A 284 -13.93 5.14 -2.51
C GLY A 284 -12.72 4.20 -2.63
N VAL A 285 -11.53 4.66 -2.25
CA VAL A 285 -10.30 3.84 -2.27
C VAL A 285 -10.41 2.64 -1.32
N ILE A 286 -10.96 2.82 -0.12
CA ILE A 286 -11.18 1.71 0.84
C ILE A 286 -12.18 0.69 0.28
N LEU A 287 -13.34 1.12 -0.21
CA LEU A 287 -14.37 0.26 -0.79
C LEU A 287 -13.84 -0.51 -2.01
N VAL A 288 -13.07 0.13 -2.88
CA VAL A 288 -12.42 -0.52 -4.03
C VAL A 288 -11.36 -1.54 -3.55
N LYS A 289 -10.46 -1.17 -2.63
CA LYS A 289 -9.40 -2.07 -2.14
C LYS A 289 -9.97 -3.33 -1.49
N PHE A 290 -10.97 -3.18 -0.61
CA PHE A 290 -11.61 -4.31 0.05
C PHE A 290 -12.53 -5.10 -0.89
N GLY A 291 -13.35 -4.43 -1.72
CA GLY A 291 -14.25 -5.07 -2.67
C GLY A 291 -13.50 -5.93 -3.70
N LEU A 292 -12.37 -5.45 -4.19
CA LEU A 292 -11.48 -6.22 -5.06
C LEU A 292 -10.85 -7.42 -4.31
N ALA A 293 -10.40 -7.27 -3.06
CA ALA A 293 -9.93 -8.41 -2.26
C ALA A 293 -11.02 -9.48 -2.05
N VAL A 294 -12.30 -9.09 -1.92
CA VAL A 294 -13.44 -10.03 -1.89
C VAL A 294 -13.55 -10.80 -3.20
N ILE A 295 -13.47 -10.10 -4.34
CA ILE A 295 -13.51 -10.69 -5.68
C ILE A 295 -12.33 -11.66 -5.90
N PHE A 296 -11.13 -11.31 -5.45
CA PHE A 296 -9.99 -12.25 -5.46
C PHE A 296 -10.30 -13.50 -4.65
N GLY A 297 -10.70 -13.35 -3.38
CA GLY A 297 -11.01 -14.47 -2.50
C GLY A 297 -12.07 -15.41 -3.06
N TRP A 298 -13.21 -14.86 -3.51
CA TRP A 298 -14.37 -15.67 -3.92
C TRP A 298 -14.32 -16.17 -5.37
N CYS A 299 -13.77 -15.39 -6.31
CA CYS A 299 -13.85 -15.70 -7.73
C CYS A 299 -12.54 -16.22 -8.33
N LEU A 300 -11.40 -15.62 -7.97
CA LEU A 300 -10.12 -15.87 -8.64
C LEU A 300 -9.23 -16.90 -7.89
N SER A 301 -9.13 -16.76 -6.57
CA SER A 301 -8.09 -17.42 -5.78
C SER A 301 -8.07 -18.94 -5.98
N TRP A 302 -9.23 -19.59 -5.94
CA TRP A 302 -9.38 -21.05 -6.02
C TRP A 302 -9.16 -21.63 -7.43
N GLN A 303 -8.97 -20.78 -8.43
CA GLN A 303 -8.62 -21.20 -9.80
C GLN A 303 -7.10 -21.28 -10.00
N LEU A 304 -6.31 -20.65 -9.12
CA LEU A 304 -4.84 -20.69 -9.16
C LEU A 304 -4.33 -22.13 -9.02
N GLY A 305 -3.35 -22.49 -9.85
CA GLY A 305 -2.75 -23.84 -9.88
C GLY A 305 -3.66 -24.96 -10.39
N ASN A 306 -4.94 -24.69 -10.72
CA ASN A 306 -5.88 -25.63 -11.35
C ASN A 306 -6.05 -26.99 -10.63
N PHE A 307 -5.96 -27.00 -9.29
CA PHE A 307 -6.19 -28.23 -8.51
C PHE A 307 -7.65 -28.68 -8.59
N LYS A 308 -7.86 -29.93 -9.03
CA LYS A 308 -9.20 -30.53 -9.23
C LYS A 308 -10.05 -30.60 -7.95
N GLU A 309 -9.40 -30.54 -6.80
CA GLU A 309 -9.91 -30.66 -5.43
C GLU A 309 -10.72 -29.44 -4.94
N GLY A 310 -10.76 -28.34 -5.71
CA GLY A 310 -11.50 -27.12 -5.36
C GLY A 310 -12.95 -27.05 -5.87
N ARG A 311 -13.44 -28.08 -6.59
CA ARG A 311 -14.71 -27.97 -7.34
C ARG A 311 -15.94 -27.84 -6.44
N SER A 312 -16.03 -28.56 -5.32
CA SER A 312 -17.11 -28.34 -4.36
C SER A 312 -16.77 -27.20 -3.39
N TYR A 313 -17.77 -26.35 -3.09
CA TYR A 313 -17.67 -25.37 -2.00
C TYR A 313 -17.48 -26.06 -0.62
N LYS A 314 -18.10 -27.23 -0.43
CA LYS A 314 -18.01 -28.01 0.82
C LYS A 314 -16.60 -28.57 1.08
N GLU A 315 -15.89 -28.96 0.03
CA GLU A 315 -14.51 -29.47 0.11
C GLU A 315 -13.54 -28.37 0.53
N ARG A 316 -13.67 -27.18 -0.08
CA ARG A 316 -12.91 -25.98 0.31
C ARG A 316 -13.13 -25.61 1.78
N MET A 317 -14.38 -25.49 2.23
CA MET A 317 -14.67 -25.21 3.65
C MET A 317 -14.06 -26.24 4.61
N LYS A 318 -14.06 -27.53 4.26
CA LYS A 318 -13.45 -28.58 5.08
C LYS A 318 -11.93 -28.42 5.18
N ARG A 319 -11.25 -28.19 4.05
CA ARG A 319 -9.81 -27.88 4.03
C ARG A 319 -9.49 -26.62 4.85
N ASP A 320 -10.28 -25.56 4.70
CA ASP A 320 -10.06 -24.31 5.44
C ASP A 320 -10.22 -24.49 6.96
N GLN A 321 -11.06 -25.44 7.40
CA GLN A 321 -11.19 -25.84 8.81
C GLN A 321 -10.01 -26.69 9.28
N GLU A 322 -9.55 -27.65 8.48
CA GLU A 322 -8.35 -28.47 8.76
C GLU A 322 -7.09 -27.60 8.90
N ILE A 323 -6.94 -26.57 8.06
CA ILE A 323 -5.84 -25.62 8.13
C ILE A 323 -5.96 -24.74 9.39
N GLU A 324 -7.13 -24.16 9.72
CA GLU A 324 -7.23 -23.39 10.98
C GLU A 324 -6.94 -24.27 12.20
N ASN A 325 -7.48 -25.49 12.24
CA ASN A 325 -7.22 -26.50 13.26
C ASN A 325 -5.73 -26.80 13.39
N TRP A 326 -5.02 -26.99 12.28
CA TRP A 326 -3.56 -27.16 12.27
C TRP A 326 -2.81 -25.94 12.81
N THR A 327 -3.32 -24.72 12.64
CA THR A 327 -2.69 -23.49 13.16
C THR A 327 -3.00 -23.15 14.62
N THR A 328 -3.73 -23.98 15.38
CA THR A 328 -3.99 -23.69 16.80
C THR A 328 -2.75 -23.87 17.70
N ASN A 329 -1.71 -24.56 17.21
CA ASN A 329 -0.45 -24.79 17.90
C ASN A 329 0.65 -25.08 16.86
N ILE A 330 1.87 -24.55 17.02
CA ILE A 330 2.99 -24.76 16.10
C ILE A 330 3.38 -26.24 15.92
N ASN A 331 3.38 -27.02 17.01
CA ASN A 331 3.84 -28.41 17.01
C ASN A 331 2.78 -29.40 16.52
N ARG A 332 1.49 -29.04 16.51
CA ARG A 332 0.41 -29.87 15.94
C ARG A 332 0.74 -30.34 14.49
N PRO A 333 0.69 -31.66 14.21
CA PRO A 333 0.82 -32.20 12.85
C PRO A 333 -0.42 -31.88 12.01
N ALA A 334 -0.29 -31.91 10.69
CA ALA A 334 -1.44 -31.71 9.80
C ALA A 334 -2.27 -33.00 9.70
N ASP A 335 -3.60 -32.89 9.70
CA ASP A 335 -4.55 -34.01 9.75
C ASP A 335 -4.70 -34.72 8.37
N VAL A 336 -3.59 -34.88 7.63
CA VAL A 336 -3.57 -35.03 6.17
C VAL A 336 -4.21 -36.32 5.66
N ILE A 337 -5.31 -36.16 4.93
CA ILE A 337 -5.72 -37.11 3.89
C ILE A 337 -4.67 -37.00 2.77
N ARG A 338 -3.66 -37.89 2.79
CA ARG A 338 -2.82 -38.08 1.59
C ARG A 338 -3.76 -38.56 0.48
N PRO A 339 -3.78 -37.93 -0.72
CA PRO A 339 -4.40 -38.55 -1.88
C PRO A 339 -3.69 -39.90 -2.09
N ARG A 340 -4.39 -41.00 -1.80
CA ARG A 340 -3.90 -42.33 -2.20
C ARG A 340 -3.82 -42.33 -3.71
N VAL A 341 -2.62 -42.10 -4.25
CA VAL A 341 -2.30 -42.37 -5.66
C VAL A 341 -2.85 -43.76 -5.94
N PRO A 342 -3.88 -43.92 -6.79
CA PRO A 342 -4.57 -45.20 -6.88
C PRO A 342 -3.58 -46.26 -7.35
N ALA A 343 -3.31 -47.26 -6.50
CA ALA A 343 -2.44 -48.38 -6.84
C ALA A 343 -2.92 -48.95 -8.17
N SER A 344 -2.03 -48.93 -9.18
CA SER A 344 -2.40 -48.85 -10.60
C SER A 344 -3.41 -49.94 -11.02
N LYS A 345 -4.70 -49.57 -11.03
CA LYS A 345 -5.74 -50.36 -11.66
C LYS A 345 -5.71 -50.03 -13.15
N SER A 346 -5.10 -50.93 -13.91
CA SER A 346 -4.82 -50.87 -15.34
C SER A 346 -6.07 -50.94 -16.24
N PHE A 347 -7.08 -50.13 -15.94
CA PHE A 347 -8.34 -50.06 -16.68
C PHE A 347 -8.81 -48.61 -16.88
N MET A 348 -8.16 -47.92 -17.81
CA MET A 348 -8.81 -46.91 -18.65
C MET A 348 -8.46 -47.19 -20.11
N SER A 349 -9.49 -47.47 -20.93
CA SER A 349 -9.32 -47.67 -22.36
C SER A 349 -8.70 -46.43 -23.03
N PRO A 350 -7.83 -46.59 -24.04
CA PRO A 350 -7.21 -45.44 -24.70
C PRO A 350 -8.28 -44.55 -25.35
N PRO A 351 -8.20 -43.22 -25.23
CA PRO A 351 -9.11 -42.32 -25.92
C PRO A 351 -8.94 -42.51 -27.44
N LYS A 352 -10.05 -42.72 -28.16
CA LYS A 352 -10.06 -43.02 -29.62
C LYS A 352 -9.60 -41.86 -30.52
N LEU A 353 -9.05 -40.79 -29.95
CA LEU A 353 -8.43 -39.67 -30.66
C LEU A 353 -7.15 -39.24 -29.91
N PRO A 354 -6.01 -39.10 -30.59
CA PRO A 354 -4.79 -38.63 -29.96
C PRO A 354 -4.92 -37.14 -29.59
N ARG A 355 -5.06 -36.84 -28.29
CA ARG A 355 -4.82 -35.49 -27.75
C ARG A 355 -3.33 -35.22 -27.65
N THR A 356 -2.62 -35.25 -28.78
CA THR A 356 -1.30 -34.63 -28.90
C THR A 356 -1.47 -33.13 -28.76
N SER A 357 -1.19 -32.60 -27.57
CA SER A 357 -0.95 -31.17 -27.40
C SER A 357 0.18 -30.77 -28.33
N ARG A 358 -0.01 -29.71 -29.13
CA ARG A 358 0.98 -29.25 -30.13
C ARG A 358 2.17 -28.50 -29.51
N PHE A 359 2.42 -28.75 -28.22
CA PHE A 359 3.28 -27.96 -27.32
C PHE A 359 4.15 -28.83 -26.39
N THR A 360 4.37 -30.11 -26.71
CA THR A 360 5.66 -30.74 -26.40
C THR A 360 6.63 -30.39 -27.54
N PRO A 361 7.50 -29.36 -27.39
CA PRO A 361 8.61 -29.20 -28.32
C PRO A 361 9.54 -30.43 -28.23
N PRO A 362 10.27 -30.78 -29.30
CA PRO A 362 11.38 -31.71 -29.19
C PRO A 362 12.44 -31.13 -28.24
N GLU A 363 13.30 -32.00 -27.70
CA GLU A 363 14.37 -31.61 -26.77
C GLU A 363 15.48 -30.83 -27.50
N THR A 364 15.26 -29.53 -27.69
CA THR A 364 16.10 -28.61 -28.47
C THR A 364 16.04 -27.20 -27.89
N GLY A 365 17.22 -26.59 -27.64
CA GLY A 365 17.33 -25.26 -27.03
C GLY A 365 18.59 -25.11 -26.17
N SER A 366 19.73 -25.63 -26.61
CA SER A 366 20.87 -25.94 -25.75
C SER A 366 21.71 -24.72 -25.35
N MET A 367 21.44 -24.18 -24.15
CA MET A 367 22.48 -23.62 -23.26
C MET A 367 23.18 -24.75 -22.47
N HIS A 368 23.33 -25.94 -23.06
CA HIS A 368 23.70 -27.15 -22.31
C HIS A 368 25.20 -27.22 -22.06
N PHE A 369 25.57 -27.55 -20.82
CA PHE A 369 26.89 -28.02 -20.44
C PHE A 369 27.20 -29.36 -21.15
N ASN A 370 27.74 -29.28 -22.37
CA ASN A 370 28.14 -30.46 -23.14
C ASN A 370 29.67 -30.62 -23.08
N ALA A 371 30.13 -31.50 -22.19
CA ALA A 371 31.55 -31.74 -21.94
C ALA A 371 32.31 -32.31 -23.15
N ALA A 372 31.62 -32.77 -24.20
CA ALA A 372 32.23 -33.33 -25.41
C ALA A 372 32.59 -32.28 -26.49
N THR A 373 32.06 -31.06 -26.42
CA THR A 373 32.26 -30.03 -27.46
C THR A 373 33.40 -29.04 -27.21
N LEU A 374 34.24 -29.26 -26.19
CA LEU A 374 35.30 -28.34 -25.78
C LEU A 374 36.63 -28.45 -26.56
N GLU A 375 36.76 -29.41 -27.48
CA GLU A 375 37.98 -29.58 -28.30
C GLU A 375 37.96 -28.80 -29.63
N ARG A 376 37.89 -27.46 -29.57
CA ARG A 376 38.44 -26.52 -30.57
C ARG A 376 38.28 -25.04 -30.17
N PRO A 377 39.32 -24.20 -30.31
CA PRO A 377 39.19 -22.75 -30.23
C PRO A 377 38.75 -22.15 -31.59
N GLY A 378 37.84 -21.17 -31.57
CA GLY A 378 37.40 -20.46 -32.78
C GLY A 378 36.44 -19.31 -32.46
N SER A 379 36.85 -18.08 -32.74
CA SER A 379 36.13 -16.85 -32.38
C SER A 379 34.96 -16.51 -33.30
N ALA A 380 33.83 -16.08 -32.72
CA ALA A 380 32.81 -15.30 -33.41
C ALA A 380 31.93 -14.52 -32.40
N LEU A 381 31.31 -13.42 -32.86
CA LEU A 381 30.17 -12.73 -32.23
C LEU A 381 30.33 -12.25 -30.77
N TRP A 382 30.98 -11.10 -30.60
CA TRP A 382 30.28 -9.84 -30.27
C TRP A 382 31.17 -8.67 -30.70
N ARG A 383 30.65 -7.75 -31.53
CA ARG A 383 31.34 -6.50 -31.88
C ARG A 383 30.30 -5.38 -31.94
N GLN A 384 30.20 -4.62 -30.86
CA GLN A 384 29.39 -3.41 -30.85
C GLN A 384 30.04 -2.36 -31.75
N SER A 385 29.22 -1.54 -32.42
CA SER A 385 29.68 -0.37 -33.17
C SER A 385 28.73 0.78 -32.84
N PRO A 386 29.22 1.87 -32.23
CA PRO A 386 28.40 3.05 -31.98
C PRO A 386 28.15 3.80 -33.27
N SER A 387 26.97 4.40 -33.42
CA SER A 387 26.70 5.36 -34.49
C SER A 387 25.86 6.53 -33.98
N THR A 388 26.39 7.74 -34.11
CA THR A 388 25.70 9.00 -33.82
C THR A 388 25.21 9.65 -35.10
N ARG A 389 23.98 10.20 -35.07
CA ARG A 389 23.58 11.43 -35.78
C ARG A 389 22.20 11.89 -35.31
N ALA A 390 21.85 13.13 -35.63
CA ALA A 390 20.75 13.87 -35.03
C ALA A 390 19.91 14.63 -36.09
N LEU A 391 18.74 15.11 -35.63
CA LEU A 391 17.80 16.05 -36.26
C LEU A 391 17.15 15.67 -37.61
N GLY A 392 15.83 15.88 -37.65
CA GLY A 392 15.01 15.86 -38.87
C GLY A 392 13.53 15.96 -38.51
N GLN A 393 12.93 17.14 -38.63
CA GLN A 393 11.48 17.31 -38.57
C GLN A 393 10.85 16.94 -39.93
N PHE A 394 9.63 16.39 -39.94
CA PHE A 394 8.52 16.80 -40.81
C PHE A 394 7.21 16.10 -40.38
N ASN A 395 6.08 16.37 -41.05
CA ASN A 395 4.76 16.40 -40.42
C ASN A 395 3.63 15.70 -41.24
N SER A 396 2.51 15.38 -40.58
CA SER A 396 1.11 15.27 -41.10
C SER A 396 0.56 14.03 -41.84
N SER A 397 -0.78 13.87 -41.76
CA SER A 397 -1.74 12.92 -42.41
C SER A 397 -1.64 11.42 -42.02
N ILE A 398 -2.68 10.65 -41.66
CA ILE A 398 -4.17 10.59 -41.87
C ILE A 398 -4.61 9.78 -43.11
N GLY A 399 -5.31 8.65 -42.90
CA GLY A 399 -6.21 8.03 -43.91
C GLY A 399 -6.20 6.49 -43.97
N PRO A 400 -7.33 5.77 -44.23
CA PRO A 400 -7.56 4.47 -43.56
C PRO A 400 -8.21 3.30 -44.35
N LEU A 401 -8.41 2.17 -43.64
CA LEU A 401 -9.48 1.13 -43.74
C LEU A 401 -9.38 -0.10 -44.71
N ASN A 402 -10.10 -1.15 -44.29
CA ASN A 402 -10.61 -2.36 -44.99
C ASN A 402 -9.62 -3.45 -45.50
N GLU A 403 -10.05 -4.65 -45.95
CA GLU A 403 -10.91 -5.76 -45.42
C GLU A 403 -10.94 -6.88 -46.51
N VAL A 404 -11.26 -8.18 -46.34
CA VAL A 404 -11.44 -9.13 -45.21
C VAL A 404 -11.48 -10.59 -45.79
N ALA A 405 -11.83 -11.62 -45.00
CA ALA A 405 -12.25 -12.98 -45.40
C ALA A 405 -11.18 -13.96 -45.97
N LEU A 406 -11.50 -15.25 -46.25
CA LEU A 406 -11.84 -16.36 -45.33
C LEU A 406 -11.93 -17.74 -46.07
N ARG A 407 -11.06 -18.72 -45.71
CA ARG A 407 -11.32 -20.20 -45.75
C ARG A 407 -11.61 -20.84 -47.17
N PRO A 408 -11.99 -22.15 -47.31
CA PRO A 408 -11.05 -23.31 -47.21
C PRO A 408 -11.30 -24.51 -48.19
N LEU A 409 -10.62 -25.67 -47.95
CA LEU A 409 -10.81 -27.02 -48.57
C LEU A 409 -10.33 -27.17 -50.05
N SER A 410 -10.07 -28.36 -50.63
CA SER A 410 -10.31 -29.78 -50.22
C SER A 410 -9.16 -30.77 -50.61
N THR A 411 -9.30 -32.03 -50.20
CA THR A 411 -8.44 -33.24 -50.49
C THR A 411 -9.02 -34.07 -51.68
N PRO A 412 -8.58 -35.32 -52.06
CA PRO A 412 -7.49 -36.22 -51.58
C PRO A 412 -6.68 -37.02 -52.67
N SER A 413 -5.71 -37.83 -52.19
CA SER A 413 -5.24 -39.18 -52.66
C SER A 413 -4.84 -39.53 -54.11
N ALA A 414 -3.64 -40.14 -54.25
CA ALA A 414 -3.35 -41.30 -55.13
C ALA A 414 -2.05 -42.04 -54.68
N THR A 415 -1.84 -43.29 -55.13
CA THR A 415 -0.68 -44.16 -54.79
C THR A 415 -0.22 -45.01 -55.99
N LEU A 416 1.02 -45.55 -55.92
CA LEU A 416 1.58 -46.77 -56.54
C LEU A 416 2.83 -46.61 -57.44
N SER A 417 3.90 -47.32 -57.02
CA SER A 417 4.74 -48.23 -57.84
C SER A 417 5.78 -47.66 -58.87
N PRO A 418 6.80 -48.46 -59.29
CA PRO A 418 8.14 -47.93 -59.59
C PRO A 418 8.79 -48.43 -60.93
N THR A 419 10.15 -48.49 -60.94
CA THR A 419 11.07 -49.38 -61.75
C THR A 419 11.85 -48.76 -62.94
N THR A 420 13.19 -48.60 -62.78
CA THR A 420 14.30 -48.78 -63.79
C THR A 420 14.39 -47.86 -65.05
N LEU A 421 15.50 -47.69 -65.81
CA LEU A 421 16.91 -48.17 -65.82
C LEU A 421 17.82 -47.23 -66.70
N THR A 422 19.15 -47.48 -66.76
CA THR A 422 20.16 -47.11 -67.82
C THR A 422 20.43 -45.63 -68.18
N ALA A 423 21.56 -45.21 -68.81
CA ALA A 423 22.97 -45.67 -68.88
C ALA A 423 23.86 -44.62 -69.64
N GLU A 424 25.20 -44.71 -69.50
CA GLU A 424 26.28 -44.20 -70.42
C GLU A 424 26.36 -42.68 -70.73
N SER A 425 27.51 -42.03 -71.03
CA SER A 425 28.97 -42.32 -70.88
C SER A 425 29.71 -40.95 -70.65
N ASP A 426 30.98 -40.58 -70.92
CA ASP A 426 32.14 -41.16 -71.65
C ASP A 426 33.51 -40.55 -71.18
N ASN A 427 34.53 -40.47 -72.05
CA ASN A 427 35.95 -40.14 -71.84
C ASN A 427 36.34 -38.68 -72.30
N ASP A 428 37.57 -38.15 -72.22
CA ASP A 428 38.89 -38.80 -72.02
C ASP A 428 40.02 -37.94 -71.37
N ARG A 429 41.07 -38.65 -70.90
CA ARG A 429 42.52 -38.35 -70.65
C ARG A 429 43.06 -36.90 -70.84
N SER A 430 44.12 -36.44 -70.15
CA SER A 430 45.02 -36.94 -69.05
C SER A 430 46.10 -35.84 -68.81
N SER A 431 47.21 -36.00 -68.07
CA SER A 431 47.52 -36.37 -66.66
C SER A 431 48.96 -35.87 -66.39
N SER A 432 49.57 -35.78 -65.20
CA SER A 432 49.24 -36.08 -63.79
C SER A 432 49.98 -35.02 -62.91
N SER A 433 50.03 -34.99 -61.58
CA SER A 433 49.67 -35.92 -60.48
C SER A 433 49.13 -35.05 -59.29
N ARG A 434 49.32 -35.22 -57.97
CA ARG A 434 50.09 -36.12 -57.08
C ARG A 434 49.43 -36.08 -55.68
N ARG A 435 49.25 -37.25 -55.03
CA ARG A 435 48.78 -37.48 -53.63
C ARG A 435 47.68 -36.50 -53.10
N GLN A 436 46.39 -36.89 -53.13
CA GLN A 436 45.71 -37.72 -52.11
C GLN A 436 45.77 -37.16 -50.67
N SER A 437 44.66 -37.07 -49.93
CA SER A 437 43.26 -37.44 -50.27
C SER A 437 42.24 -36.72 -49.37
N GLN A 438 41.18 -36.20 -49.99
CA GLN A 438 39.94 -35.80 -49.29
C GLN A 438 39.09 -37.04 -48.95
N VAL A 439 38.23 -36.93 -47.93
CA VAL A 439 37.11 -37.86 -47.70
C VAL A 439 35.80 -37.06 -47.74
N THR A 440 34.81 -37.62 -48.43
CA THR A 440 33.67 -36.87 -48.96
C THR A 440 32.51 -36.75 -47.98
N MET A 441 31.75 -35.65 -48.08
CA MET A 441 30.39 -35.56 -47.53
C MET A 441 29.49 -36.68 -48.04
N SER A 442 28.58 -37.17 -47.20
CA SER A 442 27.47 -38.04 -47.64
C SER A 442 26.26 -37.87 -46.72
N ARG A 443 25.12 -37.47 -47.30
CA ARG A 443 23.81 -37.48 -46.64
C ARG A 443 23.18 -38.87 -46.77
N ARG A 444 22.61 -39.43 -45.70
CA ARG A 444 21.28 -40.09 -45.79
C ARG A 444 20.60 -40.41 -44.45
N SER A 445 19.26 -40.34 -44.51
CA SER A 445 18.26 -41.04 -43.69
C SER A 445 18.49 -41.18 -42.19
N SER A 446 17.79 -40.33 -41.43
CA SER A 446 17.24 -40.73 -40.14
C SER A 446 16.20 -41.85 -40.35
N SER A 447 16.18 -42.83 -39.44
CA SER A 447 15.08 -43.78 -39.29
C SER A 447 14.70 -43.84 -37.81
N VAL A 448 13.41 -43.94 -37.51
CA VAL A 448 12.89 -43.90 -36.14
C VAL A 448 12.80 -45.32 -35.60
N SER A 449 13.52 -45.59 -34.50
CA SER A 449 13.38 -46.82 -33.72
C SER A 449 13.10 -46.49 -32.25
N THR A 450 11.96 -46.96 -31.76
CA THR A 450 11.59 -46.91 -30.35
C THR A 450 12.44 -47.89 -29.53
N HIS A 451 13.07 -47.42 -28.46
CA HIS A 451 13.63 -48.31 -27.44
C HIS A 451 13.15 -47.95 -26.03
N SER A 452 12.31 -48.83 -25.50
CA SER A 452 12.25 -49.12 -24.07
C SER A 452 13.34 -50.14 -23.71
N ASN A 453 13.64 -50.25 -22.41
CA ASN A 453 14.62 -51.16 -21.79
C ASN A 453 16.09 -50.94 -22.21
N LEU A 454 16.90 -50.45 -21.27
CA LEU A 454 18.35 -50.52 -21.33
C LEU A 454 18.94 -50.78 -19.94
N THR A 455 19.02 -52.05 -19.57
CA THR A 455 19.98 -52.54 -18.58
C THR A 455 21.33 -52.73 -19.27
N SER A 456 22.41 -52.19 -18.67
CA SER A 456 23.83 -52.45 -18.98
C SER A 456 24.35 -52.17 -20.40
N ASN A 457 25.49 -51.45 -20.46
CA ASN A 457 26.48 -51.42 -21.54
C ASN A 457 26.05 -50.92 -22.94
N SER A 458 26.04 -49.60 -23.12
CA SER A 458 26.42 -48.97 -24.39
C SER A 458 27.09 -47.62 -24.14
N SER A 459 28.19 -47.33 -24.84
CA SER A 459 29.08 -46.19 -24.59
C SER A 459 28.54 -44.84 -25.10
N ALA A 460 27.55 -44.28 -24.40
CA ALA A 460 27.35 -42.82 -24.36
C ALA A 460 28.23 -42.22 -23.25
N THR A 461 28.68 -40.97 -23.41
CA THR A 461 29.67 -40.35 -22.50
C THR A 461 29.05 -40.05 -21.14
N ALA A 462 29.18 -40.99 -20.20
CA ALA A 462 28.69 -40.83 -18.83
C ALA A 462 29.36 -39.64 -18.13
N CYS A 463 28.60 -38.95 -17.26
CA CYS A 463 29.12 -37.86 -16.46
C CYS A 463 30.25 -38.38 -15.53
N PRO A 464 31.38 -37.67 -15.38
CA PRO A 464 32.59 -38.16 -14.67
C PRO A 464 32.46 -38.17 -13.14
N TYR A 465 31.23 -38.14 -12.62
CA TYR A 465 30.90 -38.10 -11.20
C TYR A 465 30.02 -39.30 -10.85
N PRO A 466 30.44 -40.19 -9.92
CA PRO A 466 29.54 -41.21 -9.41
C PRO A 466 28.40 -40.52 -8.65
N VAL A 467 27.19 -40.64 -9.20
CA VAL A 467 25.95 -40.28 -8.51
C VAL A 467 25.81 -41.18 -7.28
N SER A 468 25.27 -40.62 -6.20
CA SER A 468 25.10 -41.34 -4.94
C SER A 468 24.30 -42.63 -5.12
N ARG A 469 24.76 -43.72 -4.49
CA ARG A 469 24.00 -44.98 -4.36
C ARG A 469 22.59 -44.80 -3.76
N HIS A 470 22.37 -43.66 -3.12
CA HIS A 470 21.16 -43.27 -2.42
C HIS A 470 20.34 -42.20 -3.16
N ALA A 471 20.77 -41.76 -4.34
CA ALA A 471 20.06 -40.75 -5.13
C ALA A 471 18.64 -41.23 -5.49
N VAL A 472 17.67 -40.33 -5.38
CA VAL A 472 16.26 -40.64 -5.73
C VAL A 472 16.15 -40.73 -7.26
N PRO A 473 15.72 -41.88 -7.84
CA PRO A 473 15.63 -42.02 -9.28
C PRO A 473 14.71 -40.98 -9.91
N GLN A 474 15.14 -40.40 -11.03
CA GLN A 474 14.31 -39.44 -11.77
C GLN A 474 13.16 -40.16 -12.49
N PRO A 475 11.90 -39.71 -12.32
CA PRO A 475 10.78 -40.22 -13.11
C PRO A 475 10.92 -39.80 -14.58
N LYS A 476 10.11 -40.42 -15.45
CA LYS A 476 10.00 -40.03 -16.85
C LYS A 476 9.43 -38.61 -17.00
N SER A 477 9.73 -37.95 -18.12
CA SER A 477 9.24 -36.60 -18.43
C SER A 477 7.72 -36.50 -18.68
N ASP A 478 7.02 -37.62 -18.86
CA ASP A 478 5.55 -37.69 -18.91
C ASP A 478 4.87 -37.87 -17.54
N TYR A 479 5.65 -37.94 -16.45
CA TYR A 479 5.13 -38.14 -15.09
C TYR A 479 4.51 -36.86 -14.51
N MET A 480 3.18 -36.78 -14.55
CA MET A 480 2.39 -35.63 -14.08
C MET A 480 1.46 -36.01 -12.91
N PRO A 481 2.00 -36.31 -11.70
CA PRO A 481 1.20 -36.85 -10.59
C PRO A 481 0.05 -35.94 -10.13
N PHE A 482 0.26 -34.62 -10.23
CA PHE A 482 -0.74 -33.60 -9.90
C PHE A 482 -1.53 -33.10 -11.13
N GLY A 483 -1.25 -33.62 -12.32
CA GLY A 483 -1.83 -33.15 -13.59
C GLY A 483 -1.04 -32.03 -14.29
N PHE A 484 0.15 -31.69 -13.80
CA PHE A 484 1.14 -30.81 -14.44
C PHE A 484 2.54 -31.47 -14.41
N ALA A 485 3.45 -31.02 -15.27
CA ALA A 485 4.83 -31.53 -15.33
C ALA A 485 5.66 -31.02 -14.14
N LEU A 486 6.43 -31.90 -13.50
CA LEU A 486 7.26 -31.53 -12.35
C LEU A 486 8.40 -30.58 -12.77
N ALA A 487 8.64 -29.56 -11.95
CA ALA A 487 9.76 -28.63 -12.08
C ALA A 487 10.78 -28.85 -10.94
N HIS A 488 12.07 -28.91 -11.26
CA HIS A 488 13.11 -29.07 -10.23
C HIS A 488 13.18 -27.81 -9.36
N THR A 489 12.99 -28.01 -8.05
CA THR A 489 12.79 -26.95 -7.06
C THR A 489 13.84 -27.05 -5.95
N ILE A 490 14.54 -25.94 -5.68
CA ILE A 490 15.41 -25.79 -4.51
C ILE A 490 14.58 -25.23 -3.36
N CYS A 491 14.63 -25.85 -2.20
CA CYS A 491 14.07 -25.31 -0.95
C CYS A 491 15.21 -24.69 -0.15
N LEU A 492 15.41 -23.38 -0.32
CA LEU A 492 16.41 -22.60 0.40
C LEU A 492 15.90 -22.28 1.81
N VAL A 493 16.68 -22.66 2.82
CA VAL A 493 16.50 -22.27 4.22
C VAL A 493 17.75 -21.52 4.67
N THR A 494 17.59 -20.26 5.09
CA THR A 494 18.69 -19.47 5.66
C THR A 494 18.57 -19.42 7.18
N CYS A 495 19.66 -19.72 7.88
CA CYS A 495 19.74 -19.71 9.35
C CYS A 495 20.98 -18.95 9.85
N TYR A 496 20.91 -18.48 11.10
CA TYR A 496 21.93 -17.67 11.77
C TYR A 496 22.15 -18.09 13.23
N SER A 497 21.09 -18.26 14.02
CA SER A 497 21.18 -18.55 15.47
C SER A 497 20.01 -19.38 16.01
N GLU A 498 19.27 -20.04 15.14
CA GLU A 498 18.11 -20.86 15.46
C GLU A 498 18.53 -22.17 16.15
N GLY A 499 17.80 -22.57 17.19
CA GLY A 499 18.02 -23.87 17.85
C GLY A 499 17.44 -25.04 17.07
N GLU A 500 17.75 -26.27 17.54
CA GLU A 500 17.30 -27.50 16.90
C GLU A 500 15.78 -27.54 16.71
N GLU A 501 14.95 -27.19 17.69
CA GLU A 501 13.48 -27.26 17.55
C GLU A 501 12.94 -26.45 16.35
N GLY A 502 13.50 -25.26 16.09
CA GLY A 502 13.10 -24.40 14.97
C GLY A 502 13.53 -25.00 13.63
N LEU A 503 14.82 -25.33 13.50
CA LEU A 503 15.39 -25.95 12.30
C LEU A 503 14.69 -27.28 11.98
N ARG A 504 14.47 -28.13 12.99
CA ARG A 504 13.75 -29.41 12.91
C ARG A 504 12.33 -29.18 12.41
N THR A 505 11.58 -28.26 13.03
CA THR A 505 10.22 -27.89 12.63
C THR A 505 10.12 -27.49 11.17
N THR A 506 11.06 -26.67 10.69
CA THR A 506 11.10 -26.21 9.29
C THR A 506 11.48 -27.35 8.35
N LEU A 507 12.59 -28.05 8.62
CA LEU A 507 13.15 -29.08 7.73
C LEU A 507 12.27 -30.33 7.66
N ASP A 508 11.72 -30.82 8.78
CA ASP A 508 10.74 -31.92 8.79
C ASP A 508 9.52 -31.56 7.93
N SER A 509 9.03 -30.31 8.02
CA SER A 509 7.85 -29.87 7.25
C SER A 509 8.11 -29.77 5.74
N ILE A 510 9.30 -29.35 5.33
CA ILE A 510 9.73 -29.33 3.92
C ILE A 510 9.94 -30.76 3.41
N ALA A 511 10.58 -31.61 4.21
CA ALA A 511 10.88 -32.99 3.85
C ALA A 511 9.60 -33.84 3.67
N THR A 512 8.63 -33.70 4.59
CA THR A 512 7.34 -34.43 4.57
C THR A 512 6.29 -33.89 3.59
N THR A 513 6.60 -32.83 2.83
CA THR A 513 5.68 -32.35 1.77
C THR A 513 5.41 -33.38 0.68
N ASP A 514 4.22 -33.28 0.07
CA ASP A 514 3.73 -34.17 -1.00
C ASP A 514 4.57 -34.11 -2.30
N TYR A 515 5.34 -33.04 -2.48
CA TYR A 515 6.08 -32.79 -3.70
C TYR A 515 7.29 -33.75 -3.85
N PRO A 516 7.41 -34.49 -4.98
CA PRO A 516 8.36 -35.59 -5.12
C PRO A 516 9.83 -35.25 -4.86
N ASN A 517 10.49 -36.06 -4.04
CA ASN A 517 11.89 -35.87 -3.61
C ASN A 517 12.93 -36.01 -4.74
N SER A 518 12.55 -36.51 -5.92
CA SER A 518 13.39 -36.46 -7.12
C SER A 518 13.50 -35.04 -7.70
N HIS A 519 12.53 -34.17 -7.41
CA HIS A 519 12.45 -32.80 -7.90
C HIS A 519 12.55 -31.75 -6.77
N LYS A 520 12.94 -32.16 -5.56
CA LYS A 520 13.04 -31.33 -4.35
C LYS A 520 14.43 -31.48 -3.72
N LEU A 521 15.23 -30.41 -3.73
CA LEU A 521 16.52 -30.33 -3.04
C LEU A 521 16.39 -29.40 -1.83
N ILE A 522 16.74 -29.85 -0.64
CA ILE A 522 16.89 -28.96 0.53
C ILE A 522 18.28 -28.33 0.47
N LEU A 523 18.36 -27.00 0.53
CA LEU A 523 19.60 -26.24 0.62
C LEU A 523 19.54 -25.36 1.87
N VAL A 524 20.32 -25.70 2.88
CA VAL A 524 20.49 -24.88 4.09
C VAL A 524 21.74 -24.04 3.94
N ILE A 525 21.67 -22.76 4.30
CA ILE A 525 22.83 -21.86 4.34
C ILE A 525 22.90 -21.20 5.72
N ALA A 526 23.91 -21.58 6.49
CA ALA A 526 24.17 -21.08 7.83
C ALA A 526 25.15 -19.89 7.79
N ASP A 527 24.71 -18.76 8.33
CA ASP A 527 25.36 -17.45 8.23
C ASP A 527 26.42 -17.22 9.34
N GLY A 528 27.46 -18.04 9.33
CA GLY A 528 28.58 -18.01 10.29
C GLY A 528 28.55 -19.14 11.31
N GLU A 529 29.69 -19.37 11.98
CA GLU A 529 29.85 -20.38 13.03
C GLU A 529 29.29 -19.85 14.37
N ILE A 530 27.95 -19.77 14.47
CA ILE A 530 27.25 -19.01 15.50
C ILE A 530 26.41 -19.90 16.42
N THR A 531 26.62 -19.79 17.74
CA THR A 531 25.82 -20.43 18.79
C THR A 531 24.76 -19.48 19.33
N GLY A 532 23.49 -19.76 19.02
CA GLY A 532 22.34 -19.02 19.56
C GLY A 532 22.21 -19.18 21.08
N HIS A 533 21.75 -18.13 21.77
CA HIS A 533 21.63 -18.12 23.24
C HIS A 533 20.74 -19.28 23.76
N GLY A 534 21.37 -20.22 24.47
CA GLY A 534 20.69 -21.39 25.07
C GLY A 534 20.87 -22.69 24.29
N ASN A 535 21.49 -22.66 23.11
CA ASN A 535 21.85 -23.87 22.36
C ASN A 535 23.16 -24.48 22.92
N ALA A 536 23.28 -25.80 22.88
CA ALA A 536 24.49 -26.52 23.28
C ALA A 536 25.51 -26.73 22.13
N GLN A 537 25.14 -26.36 20.90
CA GLN A 537 25.93 -26.51 19.68
C GLN A 537 25.74 -25.28 18.77
N SER A 538 26.66 -25.09 17.83
CA SER A 538 26.52 -24.04 16.81
C SER A 538 25.35 -24.34 15.87
N THR A 539 24.77 -23.29 15.29
CA THR A 539 23.68 -23.42 14.29
C THR A 539 24.11 -24.27 13.08
N PRO A 540 25.34 -24.11 12.54
CA PRO A 540 25.88 -25.03 11.54
C PRO A 540 25.99 -26.50 11.99
N ASP A 541 26.52 -26.77 13.17
CA ASP A 541 26.66 -28.15 13.69
C ASP A 541 25.30 -28.84 13.83
N ILE A 542 24.29 -28.10 14.31
CA ILE A 542 22.90 -28.55 14.38
C ILE A 542 22.41 -28.92 12.97
N CYS A 543 22.59 -28.05 11.97
CA CYS A 543 22.21 -28.34 10.58
C CYS A 543 22.91 -29.57 9.99
N VAL A 544 24.17 -29.82 10.34
CA VAL A 544 24.93 -31.01 9.92
C VAL A 544 24.51 -32.27 10.70
N SER A 545 24.10 -32.16 11.97
CA SER A 545 23.60 -33.29 12.76
C SER A 545 22.23 -33.82 12.27
N MET A 546 21.47 -32.98 11.54
CA MET A 546 20.27 -33.35 10.79
C MET A 546 20.55 -33.98 9.40
N MET A 547 21.79 -34.33 9.10
CA MET A 547 22.17 -34.99 7.84
C MET A 547 22.62 -36.44 8.08
N GLN A 548 22.51 -37.26 7.02
CA GLN A 548 22.99 -38.64 6.96
C GLN A 548 23.45 -38.99 5.53
N ASP A 549 24.07 -40.16 5.37
CA ASP A 549 24.47 -40.70 4.06
C ASP A 549 25.31 -39.71 3.19
N PHE A 550 26.26 -39.04 3.83
CA PHE A 550 27.10 -38.00 3.23
C PHE A 550 27.93 -38.50 2.03
N LEU A 551 28.14 -37.61 1.04
CA LEU A 551 29.02 -37.81 -0.12
C LEU A 551 30.51 -37.76 0.20
N ILE A 552 30.86 -37.08 1.29
CA ILE A 552 32.20 -36.89 1.87
C ILE A 552 31.98 -36.86 3.40
N PRO A 553 32.72 -37.61 4.22
CA PRO A 553 32.57 -37.55 5.68
C PRO A 553 32.73 -36.11 6.20
N PRO A 554 31.92 -35.63 7.16
CA PRO A 554 31.98 -34.23 7.63
C PRO A 554 33.37 -33.77 8.08
N SER A 555 34.16 -34.65 8.69
CA SER A 555 35.56 -34.41 9.10
C SER A 555 36.57 -34.29 7.95
N GLN A 556 36.13 -34.49 6.70
CA GLN A 556 36.94 -34.36 5.48
C GLN A 556 36.44 -33.23 4.56
N VAL A 557 35.38 -32.51 4.94
CA VAL A 557 34.86 -31.37 4.17
C VAL A 557 35.76 -30.16 4.40
N GLN A 558 36.34 -29.65 3.31
CA GLN A 558 37.20 -28.47 3.32
C GLN A 558 36.35 -27.18 3.22
N SER A 559 36.91 -26.07 3.72
CA SER A 559 36.39 -24.73 3.47
C SER A 559 36.95 -24.17 2.16
N TYR A 560 36.12 -23.47 1.41
CA TYR A 560 36.47 -22.89 0.10
C TYR A 560 36.17 -21.39 0.06
N SER A 561 37.12 -20.61 -0.44
CA SER A 561 37.00 -19.15 -0.61
C SER A 561 35.87 -18.76 -1.56
N TYR A 562 35.09 -17.75 -1.18
CA TYR A 562 34.13 -17.06 -2.05
C TYR A 562 34.16 -15.54 -1.82
N VAL A 563 33.58 -14.80 -2.78
CA VAL A 563 33.41 -13.34 -2.68
C VAL A 563 32.11 -13.06 -1.94
N ALA A 564 32.20 -12.48 -0.75
CA ALA A 564 31.05 -12.14 0.10
C ALA A 564 30.60 -10.68 -0.05
N ILE A 565 29.37 -10.40 0.37
CA ILE A 565 28.83 -9.05 0.53
C ILE A 565 29.37 -8.47 1.84
N ALA A 566 30.35 -7.57 1.73
CA ALA A 566 31.03 -6.92 2.85
C ALA A 566 31.82 -5.68 2.38
N ASP A 567 32.46 -5.01 3.33
CA ASP A 567 33.51 -4.01 3.11
C ASP A 567 34.89 -4.61 3.46
N GLY A 568 35.96 -3.98 2.96
CA GLY A 568 37.36 -4.28 3.30
C GLY A 568 37.80 -5.73 3.08
N THR A 569 38.70 -6.21 3.94
CA THR A 569 39.20 -7.61 3.97
C THR A 569 38.08 -8.65 4.02
N LYS A 570 37.01 -8.37 4.78
CA LYS A 570 35.88 -9.27 5.03
C LYS A 570 35.05 -9.63 3.78
N ARG A 571 35.35 -9.03 2.62
CA ARG A 571 34.87 -9.47 1.29
C ARG A 571 35.43 -10.81 0.85
N HIS A 572 36.58 -11.23 1.37
CA HIS A 572 36.98 -12.63 1.37
C HIS A 572 36.28 -13.33 2.54
N ASN A 573 35.53 -14.38 2.25
CA ASN A 573 34.97 -15.30 3.24
C ASN A 573 35.21 -16.73 2.75
N MET A 574 35.11 -17.73 3.63
CA MET A 574 35.17 -19.15 3.24
C MET A 574 33.92 -19.88 3.74
N ALA A 575 33.54 -20.93 3.03
CA ALA A 575 32.43 -21.78 3.44
C ALA A 575 32.71 -23.28 3.17
N LYS A 576 32.15 -24.14 4.03
CA LYS A 576 32.19 -25.61 3.93
C LYS A 576 30.89 -26.09 3.26
N VAL A 577 30.96 -27.09 2.39
CA VAL A 577 29.79 -27.64 1.68
C VAL A 577 29.56 -29.10 2.07
N TYR A 578 28.63 -29.32 2.99
CA TYR A 578 28.20 -30.65 3.40
C TYR A 578 27.07 -31.13 2.48
N ALA A 579 27.18 -32.36 1.96
CA ALA A 579 26.21 -32.90 1.00
C ALA A 579 25.84 -34.35 1.36
N GLY A 580 24.54 -34.62 1.47
CA GLY A 580 23.99 -35.91 1.89
C GLY A 580 22.46 -35.94 1.75
N PHE A 581 21.80 -36.55 2.73
CA PHE A 581 20.34 -36.68 2.80
C PHE A 581 19.84 -36.23 4.16
N TYR A 582 18.58 -35.78 4.23
CA TYR A 582 17.97 -35.38 5.49
C TYR A 582 17.81 -36.58 6.44
N LYS A 583 18.03 -36.34 7.73
CA LYS A 583 17.90 -37.29 8.84
C LYS A 583 16.79 -36.78 9.77
N PHE A 584 15.62 -37.40 9.64
CA PHE A 584 14.48 -37.24 10.54
C PHE A 584 14.82 -37.70 11.96
N ASP A 585 14.00 -37.27 12.92
CA ASP A 585 13.88 -37.93 14.22
C ASP A 585 12.57 -38.72 14.27
N ASN A 586 12.61 -39.93 14.85
CA ASN A 586 11.44 -40.76 15.12
C ASN A 586 10.51 -40.10 16.16
N SER A 587 11.00 -39.14 16.95
CA SER A 587 10.17 -38.38 17.90
C SER A 587 9.30 -37.31 17.22
N THR A 588 9.74 -36.75 16.09
CA THR A 588 9.06 -35.66 15.38
C THR A 588 8.31 -36.12 14.13
N VAL A 589 8.82 -37.13 13.43
CA VAL A 589 8.25 -37.66 12.18
C VAL A 589 8.13 -39.18 12.24
N ASP A 590 6.89 -39.64 12.19
CA ASP A 590 6.49 -41.04 12.07
C ASP A 590 7.17 -41.74 10.89
N VAL A 591 7.59 -43.00 11.08
CA VAL A 591 8.49 -43.76 10.20
C VAL A 591 7.88 -43.96 8.80
N ASP A 592 6.55 -44.14 8.72
CA ASP A 592 5.78 -44.24 7.46
C ASP A 592 5.74 -42.91 6.65
N GLN A 593 6.37 -41.85 7.17
CA GLN A 593 6.49 -40.53 6.55
C GLN A 593 7.95 -40.14 6.27
N GLN A 594 8.92 -40.87 6.80
CA GLN A 594 10.34 -40.61 6.57
C GLN A 594 10.75 -41.05 5.16
N GLN A 595 10.83 -40.09 4.24
CA GLN A 595 11.23 -40.33 2.86
C GLN A 595 12.63 -39.76 2.59
N ARG A 596 13.41 -40.42 1.75
CA ARG A 596 14.76 -39.95 1.40
C ARG A 596 14.69 -38.64 0.60
N VAL A 597 15.17 -37.54 1.20
CA VAL A 597 15.27 -36.20 0.59
C VAL A 597 16.75 -35.80 0.48
N PRO A 598 17.26 -35.37 -0.68
CA PRO A 598 18.62 -34.86 -0.81
C PRO A 598 18.76 -33.50 -0.10
N MET A 599 19.90 -33.30 0.57
CA MET A 599 20.18 -32.12 1.37
C MET A 599 21.62 -31.65 1.20
N ILE A 600 21.80 -30.34 1.07
CA ILE A 600 23.11 -29.67 1.14
C ILE A 600 23.03 -28.62 2.26
N THR A 601 24.07 -28.57 3.09
CA THR A 601 24.28 -27.52 4.09
C THR A 601 25.55 -26.77 3.75
N ILE A 602 25.45 -25.47 3.51
CA ILE A 602 26.58 -24.56 3.35
C ILE A 602 26.80 -23.83 4.67
N THR A 603 27.98 -23.98 5.24
CA THR A 603 28.40 -23.30 6.48
C THR A 603 29.42 -22.23 6.15
N LYS A 604 29.09 -20.94 6.32
CA LYS A 604 30.11 -19.88 6.28
C LYS A 604 30.97 -19.99 7.53
N CYS A 605 32.28 -19.95 7.39
CA CYS A 605 33.21 -20.13 8.51
C CYS A 605 34.24 -19.01 8.70
N GLY A 606 34.24 -17.98 7.84
CA GLY A 606 35.25 -16.94 7.87
C GLY A 606 36.54 -17.38 7.18
N THR A 607 37.47 -16.45 7.05
CA THR A 607 38.88 -16.79 6.82
C THR A 607 39.53 -17.32 8.11
N LEU A 608 40.72 -17.92 8.02
CA LEU A 608 41.50 -18.32 9.22
C LEU A 608 41.86 -17.13 10.12
N GLU A 609 41.84 -15.92 9.56
CA GLU A 609 42.06 -14.66 10.29
C GLU A 609 40.82 -14.26 11.13
N GLU A 610 39.64 -14.84 10.86
CA GLU A 610 38.36 -14.59 11.56
C GLU A 610 38.00 -15.67 12.59
N GLU A 611 38.76 -16.76 12.73
CA GLU A 611 38.38 -17.92 13.58
C GLU A 611 38.29 -17.58 15.08
N GLU A 612 39.03 -16.55 15.53
CA GLU A 612 38.96 -16.01 16.90
C GLU A 612 37.98 -14.82 17.05
N GLU A 613 37.29 -14.40 15.99
CA GLU A 613 36.29 -13.32 16.10
C GLU A 613 34.99 -13.77 16.79
N SER A 614 34.22 -12.81 17.30
CA SER A 614 32.93 -13.09 17.94
C SER A 614 31.82 -13.56 16.99
N LYS A 615 31.98 -13.40 15.65
CA LYS A 615 31.01 -13.82 14.63
C LYS A 615 31.67 -14.34 13.33
N PRO A 616 32.46 -15.43 13.36
CA PRO A 616 33.28 -15.88 12.22
C PRO A 616 32.43 -16.16 10.98
N GLY A 617 32.77 -15.53 9.85
CA GLY A 617 32.10 -15.73 8.56
C GLY A 617 30.67 -15.20 8.44
N ASN A 618 30.13 -14.54 9.46
CA ASN A 618 28.79 -13.93 9.40
C ASN A 618 28.77 -12.74 8.42
N ARG A 619 27.80 -12.72 7.49
CA ARG A 619 27.65 -11.68 6.44
C ARG A 619 26.19 -11.30 6.13
N GLY A 620 25.21 -11.91 6.79
CA GLY A 620 23.78 -11.61 6.65
C GLY A 620 23.02 -12.55 5.71
N LYS A 621 21.70 -12.61 5.90
CA LYS A 621 20.76 -13.36 5.04
C LYS A 621 20.84 -12.97 3.55
N ARG A 622 21.10 -11.69 3.25
CA ARG A 622 21.33 -11.19 1.87
C ARG A 622 22.51 -11.87 1.19
N ASP A 623 23.65 -12.01 1.88
CA ASP A 623 24.81 -12.76 1.39
C ASP A 623 24.49 -14.25 1.21
N SER A 624 23.77 -14.86 2.15
CA SER A 624 23.32 -16.26 2.02
C SER A 624 22.45 -16.50 0.78
N GLN A 625 21.52 -15.59 0.48
CA GLN A 625 20.70 -15.66 -0.74
C GLN A 625 21.56 -15.44 -2.02
N VAL A 626 22.52 -14.51 -2.00
CA VAL A 626 23.39 -14.21 -3.15
C VAL A 626 24.37 -15.34 -3.47
N ILE A 627 24.81 -16.15 -2.50
CA ILE A 627 25.56 -17.40 -2.78
C ILE A 627 24.77 -18.28 -3.77
N LEU A 628 23.46 -18.48 -3.56
CA LEU A 628 22.63 -19.25 -4.47
C LEU A 628 22.36 -18.52 -5.80
N MET A 629 22.05 -17.22 -5.75
CA MET A 629 21.70 -16.46 -6.96
C MET A 629 22.88 -16.33 -7.92
N SER A 630 24.06 -15.94 -7.42
CA SER A 630 25.29 -15.79 -8.21
C SER A 630 25.76 -17.13 -8.79
N PHE A 631 25.68 -18.21 -8.00
CA PHE A 631 25.92 -19.58 -8.47
C PHE A 631 25.02 -19.94 -9.68
N LEU A 632 23.71 -19.71 -9.56
CA LEU A 632 22.75 -20.02 -10.64
C LEU A 632 22.98 -19.16 -11.89
N GLN A 633 23.34 -17.88 -11.75
CA GLN A 633 23.76 -17.03 -12.87
C GLN A 633 24.97 -17.65 -13.59
N LYS A 634 26.06 -17.89 -12.86
CA LYS A 634 27.32 -18.37 -13.44
C LYS A 634 27.17 -19.71 -14.16
N VAL A 635 26.31 -20.59 -13.63
CA VAL A 635 25.96 -21.86 -14.26
C VAL A 635 25.16 -21.67 -15.56
N MET A 636 24.21 -20.73 -15.62
CA MET A 636 23.43 -20.47 -16.83
C MET A 636 24.22 -19.76 -17.95
N PHE A 637 25.23 -18.97 -17.60
CA PHE A 637 26.03 -18.18 -18.55
C PHE A 637 27.43 -18.74 -18.86
N ASP A 638 27.82 -19.87 -18.26
CA ASP A 638 29.20 -20.42 -18.27
C ASP A 638 30.25 -19.35 -17.88
N GLU A 639 29.99 -18.64 -16.78
CA GLU A 639 30.92 -17.62 -16.27
C GLU A 639 32.03 -18.25 -15.42
N ARG A 640 32.99 -17.43 -14.99
CA ARG A 640 33.96 -17.85 -13.98
C ARG A 640 33.28 -17.96 -12.62
N MET A 641 33.53 -19.08 -11.95
CA MET A 641 33.02 -19.41 -10.62
C MET A 641 34.16 -19.56 -9.63
N THR A 642 33.83 -19.51 -8.35
CA THR A 642 34.71 -19.82 -7.22
C THR A 642 34.87 -21.34 -7.07
N MET A 643 35.84 -21.78 -6.26
CA MET A 643 35.95 -23.19 -5.87
C MET A 643 34.73 -23.66 -5.07
N LEU A 644 34.15 -22.78 -4.23
CA LEU A 644 32.91 -23.06 -3.49
C LEU A 644 31.76 -23.41 -4.43
N GLU A 645 31.59 -22.61 -5.49
CA GLU A 645 30.54 -22.80 -6.50
C GLU A 645 30.77 -24.04 -7.37
N PHE A 646 32.03 -24.39 -7.66
CA PHE A 646 32.39 -25.64 -8.33
C PHE A 646 32.05 -26.88 -7.50
N GLU A 647 32.33 -26.86 -6.19
CA GLU A 647 31.94 -27.95 -5.29
C GLU A 647 30.42 -28.00 -5.04
N LEU A 648 29.74 -26.85 -5.02
CA LEU A 648 28.28 -26.82 -4.98
C LEU A 648 27.66 -27.46 -6.25
N PHE A 649 28.17 -27.14 -7.44
CA PHE A 649 27.78 -27.80 -8.69
C PHE A 649 27.95 -29.31 -8.61
N THR A 650 29.15 -29.74 -8.20
CA THR A 650 29.55 -31.14 -8.07
C THR A 650 28.64 -31.90 -7.13
N ASN A 651 28.33 -31.34 -5.97
CA ASN A 651 27.54 -32.01 -4.96
C ASN A 651 26.04 -32.04 -5.29
N ILE A 652 25.48 -31.00 -5.93
CA ILE A 652 24.11 -31.04 -6.48
C ILE A 652 23.98 -32.18 -7.50
N TYR A 653 24.93 -32.28 -8.44
CA TYR A 653 24.91 -33.35 -9.44
C TYR A 653 25.03 -34.74 -8.81
N ARG A 654 25.99 -34.92 -7.88
CA ARG A 654 26.22 -36.21 -7.19
C ARG A 654 25.03 -36.64 -6.31
N LEU A 655 24.25 -35.73 -5.74
CA LEU A 655 23.04 -36.08 -4.97
C LEU A 655 21.82 -36.38 -5.84
N GLY A 656 21.53 -35.54 -6.85
CA GLY A 656 20.29 -35.61 -7.61
C GLY A 656 20.36 -36.35 -8.96
N GLY A 657 21.57 -36.62 -9.47
CA GLY A 657 21.80 -37.10 -10.84
C GLY A 657 21.47 -36.05 -11.92
N VAL A 658 21.21 -34.81 -11.51
CA VAL A 658 20.66 -33.71 -12.31
C VAL A 658 21.56 -32.48 -12.14
N SER A 659 21.91 -31.84 -13.25
CA SER A 659 22.79 -30.67 -13.25
C SER A 659 22.09 -29.40 -12.74
N PRO A 660 22.79 -28.44 -12.11
CA PRO A 660 22.15 -27.29 -11.48
C PRO A 660 21.37 -26.38 -12.44
N ASP A 661 21.74 -26.35 -13.73
CA ASP A 661 21.01 -25.60 -14.78
C ASP A 661 19.58 -26.11 -15.01
N ARG A 662 19.25 -27.33 -14.57
CA ARG A 662 17.91 -27.94 -14.69
C ARG A 662 16.94 -27.46 -13.62
N TYR A 663 17.39 -26.76 -12.57
CA TYR A 663 16.49 -26.15 -11.59
C TYR A 663 15.80 -24.92 -12.18
N GLU A 664 14.50 -24.80 -11.91
CA GLU A 664 13.63 -23.76 -12.49
C GLU A 664 13.06 -22.82 -11.43
N ILE A 665 13.03 -23.24 -10.16
CA ILE A 665 12.29 -22.61 -9.08
C ILE A 665 13.10 -22.69 -7.77
N VAL A 666 13.09 -21.61 -6.98
CA VAL A 666 13.53 -21.59 -5.57
C VAL A 666 12.33 -21.29 -4.68
N LEU A 667 12.00 -22.18 -3.75
CA LEU A 667 11.23 -21.87 -2.55
C LEU A 667 12.19 -21.28 -1.50
N MET A 668 11.86 -20.14 -0.93
CA MET A 668 12.55 -19.55 0.23
C MET A 668 11.68 -19.72 1.47
N VAL A 669 12.28 -20.21 2.56
CA VAL A 669 11.63 -20.44 3.85
C VAL A 669 12.57 -19.97 4.97
N ASP A 670 12.04 -19.19 5.92
CA ASP A 670 12.81 -18.81 7.12
C ASP A 670 12.89 -20.02 8.08
N ALA A 671 14.01 -20.14 8.81
CA ALA A 671 14.36 -21.32 9.60
C ALA A 671 13.41 -21.66 10.78
N ASP A 672 12.39 -20.84 11.06
CA ASP A 672 11.36 -21.02 12.09
C ASP A 672 9.92 -21.08 11.52
N THR A 673 9.76 -21.56 10.28
CA THR A 673 8.46 -21.62 9.57
C THR A 673 8.07 -23.04 9.14
N LYS A 674 6.93 -23.53 9.66
CA LYS A 674 6.38 -24.86 9.35
C LYS A 674 5.48 -24.78 8.10
N VAL A 675 5.83 -25.51 7.05
CA VAL A 675 5.08 -25.58 5.78
C VAL A 675 3.92 -26.58 5.89
N TYR A 676 2.73 -26.26 5.37
CA TYR A 676 1.62 -27.23 5.32
C TYR A 676 1.83 -28.22 4.16
N PRO A 677 1.60 -29.54 4.31
CA PRO A 677 2.29 -30.55 3.49
C PRO A 677 2.05 -30.54 1.97
N ASP A 678 0.93 -30.01 1.47
CA ASP A 678 0.65 -29.89 0.04
C ASP A 678 0.84 -28.45 -0.51
N SER A 679 1.50 -27.59 0.25
CA SER A 679 1.72 -26.20 -0.16
C SER A 679 2.78 -26.10 -1.25
N VAL A 680 3.82 -26.94 -1.23
CA VAL A 680 4.89 -26.91 -2.25
C VAL A 680 4.33 -27.32 -3.62
N SER A 681 3.52 -28.39 -3.71
CA SER A 681 2.86 -28.75 -4.97
C SER A 681 1.91 -27.65 -5.47
N ARG A 682 1.20 -26.94 -4.57
CA ARG A 682 0.33 -25.80 -4.91
C ARG A 682 1.08 -24.57 -5.42
N LEU A 683 2.20 -24.19 -4.80
CA LEU A 683 3.06 -23.10 -5.27
C LEU A 683 3.67 -23.44 -6.65
N VAL A 684 4.22 -24.65 -6.82
CA VAL A 684 4.82 -25.09 -8.10
C VAL A 684 3.78 -25.15 -9.22
N ALA A 685 2.57 -25.65 -8.97
CA ALA A 685 1.52 -25.70 -9.99
C ALA A 685 1.19 -24.31 -10.58
N CYS A 686 1.21 -23.27 -9.73
CA CYS A 686 0.99 -21.89 -10.18
C CYS A 686 2.14 -21.41 -11.09
N MET A 687 3.39 -21.75 -10.76
CA MET A 687 4.56 -21.48 -11.60
C MET A 687 4.56 -22.26 -12.93
N VAL A 688 4.08 -23.50 -12.95
CA VAL A 688 4.03 -24.34 -14.17
C VAL A 688 2.86 -23.95 -15.08
N ASN A 689 1.74 -23.47 -14.51
CA ASN A 689 0.55 -23.09 -15.27
C ASN A 689 0.64 -21.68 -15.93
N ASP A 690 1.45 -20.76 -15.39
CA ASP A 690 1.61 -19.41 -15.93
C ASP A 690 3.09 -19.00 -15.96
N ASP A 691 3.67 -18.94 -17.17
CA ASP A 691 5.09 -18.65 -17.40
C ASP A 691 5.46 -17.18 -17.14
N GLN A 692 4.47 -16.27 -16.99
CA GLN A 692 4.70 -14.86 -16.67
C GLN A 692 4.92 -14.63 -15.17
N VAL A 693 4.55 -15.57 -14.30
CA VAL A 693 4.78 -15.44 -12.85
C VAL A 693 6.27 -15.53 -12.55
N ALA A 694 6.85 -14.47 -11.99
CA ALA A 694 8.25 -14.38 -11.60
C ALA A 694 8.48 -14.76 -10.14
N GLY A 695 7.51 -14.44 -9.28
CA GLY A 695 7.50 -14.77 -7.87
C GLY A 695 6.08 -14.96 -7.35
N LEU A 696 5.90 -15.70 -6.27
CA LEU A 696 4.62 -15.83 -5.58
C LEU A 696 4.84 -16.19 -4.10
N CYS A 697 3.80 -16.04 -3.27
CA CYS A 697 3.85 -16.39 -1.85
C CYS A 697 2.59 -17.15 -1.41
N GLY A 698 2.70 -17.94 -0.35
CA GLY A 698 1.55 -18.55 0.32
C GLY A 698 0.96 -17.65 1.41
N GLU A 699 -0.10 -18.09 2.07
CA GLU A 699 -0.59 -17.42 3.28
C GLU A 699 0.27 -17.80 4.50
N THR A 700 0.87 -16.80 5.14
CA THR A 700 1.53 -16.94 6.44
C THR A 700 0.51 -16.83 7.56
N LYS A 701 0.22 -17.94 8.26
CA LYS A 701 -0.59 -17.94 9.49
C LYS A 701 0.29 -17.97 10.75
N ILE A 702 -0.31 -17.68 11.90
CA ILE A 702 0.37 -17.65 13.21
C ILE A 702 0.11 -18.96 13.95
N GLY A 703 1.16 -19.58 14.49
CA GLY A 703 1.09 -20.84 15.24
C GLY A 703 0.91 -20.71 16.76
N ASN A 704 1.12 -19.50 17.30
CA ASN A 704 1.14 -19.17 18.74
C ASN A 704 0.14 -18.05 19.11
N LYS A 705 -1.08 -18.13 18.56
CA LYS A 705 -2.10 -17.06 18.53
C LYS A 705 -2.54 -16.55 19.92
N THR A 706 -2.36 -17.34 20.98
CA THR A 706 -2.92 -17.10 22.33
C THR A 706 -1.87 -17.11 23.45
N ASP A 707 -0.60 -17.35 23.11
CA ASP A 707 0.48 -17.61 24.05
C ASP A 707 0.85 -16.38 24.91
N SER A 708 0.61 -15.17 24.43
CA SER A 708 0.65 -13.94 25.23
C SER A 708 -0.22 -12.83 24.63
N TRP A 709 -0.47 -11.77 25.41
CA TRP A 709 -1.15 -10.58 24.88
C TRP A 709 -0.42 -9.97 23.68
N VAL A 710 0.91 -10.14 23.58
CA VAL A 710 1.75 -9.65 22.49
C VAL A 710 1.50 -10.46 21.22
N SER A 711 1.30 -11.78 21.29
CA SER A 711 0.92 -12.57 20.11
C SER A 711 -0.54 -12.33 19.72
N MET A 712 -1.44 -12.14 20.69
CA MET A 712 -2.86 -11.85 20.46
C MET A 712 -3.09 -10.58 19.62
N ILE A 713 -2.38 -9.47 19.91
CA ILE A 713 -2.53 -8.22 19.13
C ILE A 713 -2.01 -8.31 17.69
N GLN A 714 -1.22 -9.34 17.37
CA GLN A 714 -0.66 -9.57 16.03
C GLN A 714 -1.58 -10.40 15.12
N VAL A 715 -2.54 -11.15 15.67
CA VAL A 715 -3.33 -12.13 14.89
C VAL A 715 -4.10 -11.49 13.74
N PHE A 716 -4.73 -10.33 13.98
CA PHE A 716 -5.46 -9.59 12.96
C PHE A 716 -4.53 -8.77 12.05
N GLU A 717 -3.46 -8.20 12.59
CA GLU A 717 -2.48 -7.44 11.79
C GLU A 717 -1.86 -8.33 10.70
N TYR A 718 -1.39 -9.53 11.04
CA TYR A 718 -0.90 -10.49 10.07
C TYR A 718 -1.96 -10.89 9.03
N TYR A 719 -3.24 -11.00 9.41
CA TYR A 719 -4.30 -11.25 8.43
C TYR A 719 -4.44 -10.10 7.41
N ILE A 720 -4.37 -8.84 7.86
CA ILE A 720 -4.40 -7.66 6.97
C ILE A 720 -3.14 -7.57 6.09
N SER A 721 -1.95 -7.82 6.64
CA SER A 721 -0.66 -7.62 5.95
C SER A 721 -0.19 -8.82 5.12
N HIS A 722 -0.48 -10.05 5.55
CA HIS A 722 -0.04 -11.30 4.89
C HIS A 722 -1.13 -12.01 4.07
N HIS A 723 -2.42 -11.74 4.30
CA HIS A 723 -3.51 -12.23 3.43
C HIS A 723 -4.17 -11.09 2.66
N GLN A 724 -4.83 -10.14 3.34
CA GLN A 724 -5.81 -9.27 2.67
C GLN A 724 -5.18 -8.24 1.70
N SER A 725 -4.10 -7.57 2.09
CA SER A 725 -3.45 -6.60 1.20
C SER A 725 -2.81 -7.28 -0.01
N LYS A 726 -2.15 -8.42 0.18
CA LYS A 726 -1.59 -9.24 -0.91
C LYS A 726 -2.67 -9.79 -1.84
N ALA A 727 -3.85 -10.15 -1.32
CA ALA A 727 -5.00 -10.58 -2.11
C ALA A 727 -5.52 -9.46 -3.03
N PHE A 728 -5.50 -8.20 -2.59
CA PHE A 728 -5.78 -7.04 -3.44
C PHE A 728 -4.70 -6.84 -4.52
N GLU A 729 -3.43 -6.79 -4.13
CA GLU A 729 -2.31 -6.57 -5.06
C GLU A 729 -2.19 -7.67 -6.13
N SER A 730 -2.49 -8.93 -5.75
CA SER A 730 -2.42 -10.10 -6.63
C SER A 730 -3.46 -10.10 -7.76
N ILE A 731 -4.46 -9.20 -7.74
CA ILE A 731 -5.42 -9.01 -8.83
C ILE A 731 -4.75 -8.33 -10.03
N PHE A 732 -3.86 -7.39 -9.76
CA PHE A 732 -3.05 -6.68 -10.76
C PHE A 732 -1.82 -7.47 -11.17
N GLY A 733 -1.55 -8.60 -10.50
CA GLY A 733 -0.32 -9.35 -10.62
C GLY A 733 0.89 -8.63 -10.02
N ASN A 734 0.69 -7.69 -9.09
CA ASN A 734 1.74 -6.80 -8.57
C ASN A 734 1.81 -6.83 -7.04
N VAL A 735 1.88 -8.02 -6.43
CA VAL A 735 2.19 -8.16 -4.98
C VAL A 735 3.52 -7.47 -4.68
N THR A 736 3.49 -6.40 -3.88
CA THR A 736 4.65 -5.48 -3.72
C THR A 736 5.77 -6.06 -2.85
N CYS A 737 5.45 -7.09 -2.07
CA CYS A 737 6.33 -7.74 -1.12
C CYS A 737 5.98 -9.23 -1.03
N LEU A 738 6.94 -10.11 -1.33
CA LEU A 738 6.85 -11.54 -1.03
C LEU A 738 7.58 -11.79 0.31
N PRO A 739 6.96 -12.46 1.31
CA PRO A 739 7.62 -12.68 2.61
C PRO A 739 8.72 -13.74 2.49
N GLY A 740 9.93 -13.48 3.01
CA GLY A 740 11.02 -14.48 3.01
C GLY A 740 10.66 -15.78 3.73
N CYS A 741 9.76 -15.71 4.72
CA CYS A 741 9.34 -16.88 5.47
C CYS A 741 8.62 -17.94 4.64
N PHE A 742 7.94 -17.56 3.55
CA PHE A 742 7.28 -18.51 2.66
C PHE A 742 6.94 -17.90 1.27
N CYS A 743 7.97 -17.73 0.44
CA CYS A 743 7.81 -17.31 -0.94
C CYS A 743 8.55 -18.22 -1.92
N MET A 744 8.22 -18.09 -3.20
CA MET A 744 8.77 -18.89 -4.28
C MET A 744 9.10 -18.00 -5.47
N TYR A 745 10.35 -18.04 -5.92
CA TYR A 745 10.86 -17.28 -7.06
C TYR A 745 11.23 -18.22 -8.21
N ARG A 746 11.03 -17.76 -9.44
CA ARG A 746 11.44 -18.48 -10.65
C ARG A 746 12.91 -18.17 -10.95
N ILE A 747 13.74 -19.20 -11.10
CA ILE A 747 15.15 -19.07 -11.51
C ILE A 747 15.24 -18.57 -12.96
N LYS A 748 14.45 -19.19 -13.85
CA LYS A 748 14.45 -18.96 -15.30
C LYS A 748 13.08 -19.27 -15.90
N ALA A 749 12.72 -18.58 -16.99
CA ALA A 749 11.47 -18.80 -17.73
C ALA A 749 11.75 -19.16 -19.20
N PRO A 750 10.88 -19.93 -19.88
CA PRO A 750 10.95 -20.08 -21.33
C PRO A 750 10.65 -18.73 -22.04
N LYS A 751 11.15 -18.55 -23.27
CA LYS A 751 10.85 -17.40 -24.13
C LYS A 751 10.55 -17.83 -25.56
N GLY A 752 9.26 -17.77 -25.91
CA GLY A 752 8.77 -18.07 -27.26
C GLY A 752 8.83 -19.55 -27.63
N THR A 753 8.52 -19.85 -28.88
CA THR A 753 8.42 -21.22 -29.43
C THR A 753 9.76 -21.94 -29.59
N ASN A 754 10.89 -21.25 -29.40
CA ASN A 754 12.20 -21.70 -29.87
C ASN A 754 13.06 -22.35 -28.77
N GLY A 755 12.47 -22.69 -27.62
CA GLY A 755 13.14 -23.43 -26.53
C GLY A 755 14.17 -22.63 -25.72
N HIS A 756 14.37 -21.34 -26.01
CA HIS A 756 15.28 -20.49 -25.24
C HIS A 756 14.74 -20.22 -23.83
N TRP A 757 15.66 -20.17 -22.86
CA TRP A 757 15.39 -19.75 -21.48
C TRP A 757 15.93 -18.35 -21.22
N VAL A 758 15.27 -17.62 -20.34
CA VAL A 758 15.64 -16.29 -19.85
C VAL A 758 15.83 -16.38 -18.34
N PRO A 759 16.95 -15.89 -17.78
CA PRO A 759 17.12 -15.81 -16.34
C PRO A 759 16.15 -14.82 -15.72
N ILE A 760 15.57 -15.16 -14.57
CA ILE A 760 14.57 -14.39 -13.85
C ILE A 760 15.14 -13.98 -12.48
N LEU A 761 15.10 -14.81 -11.44
CA LEU A 761 15.79 -14.53 -10.17
C LEU A 761 17.31 -14.41 -10.35
N ALA A 762 17.90 -15.26 -11.22
CA ALA A 762 19.33 -15.29 -11.49
C ALA A 762 19.73 -14.47 -12.73
N ASN A 763 19.05 -13.32 -12.92
CA ASN A 763 19.40 -12.30 -13.90
C ASN A 763 20.58 -11.44 -13.36
N PRO A 764 21.56 -11.05 -14.20
CA PRO A 764 22.73 -10.29 -13.74
C PRO A 764 22.37 -8.93 -13.14
N ASP A 765 21.44 -8.19 -13.74
CA ASP A 765 21.01 -6.85 -13.29
C ASP A 765 20.42 -6.91 -11.86
N ILE A 766 19.66 -7.97 -11.56
CA ILE A 766 19.12 -8.24 -10.22
C ILE A 766 20.23 -8.62 -9.26
N ILE A 767 21.21 -9.43 -9.67
CA ILE A 767 22.31 -9.85 -8.78
C ILE A 767 23.27 -8.69 -8.49
N GLU A 768 23.57 -7.84 -9.47
CA GLU A 768 24.41 -6.65 -9.30
C GLU A 768 23.80 -5.69 -8.28
N HIS A 769 22.53 -5.30 -8.47
CA HIS A 769 21.84 -4.42 -7.50
C HIS A 769 21.62 -5.09 -6.14
N TYR A 770 21.28 -6.39 -6.09
CA TYR A 770 21.06 -7.08 -4.82
C TYR A 770 22.35 -7.33 -4.03
N SER A 771 23.51 -7.35 -4.70
CA SER A 771 24.83 -7.50 -4.08
C SER A 771 25.57 -6.17 -3.84
N GLU A 772 24.89 -5.02 -3.90
CA GLU A 772 25.52 -3.72 -3.63
C GLU A 772 26.17 -3.70 -2.23
N ASN A 773 27.47 -3.40 -2.22
CA ASN A 773 28.30 -3.30 -1.01
C ASN A 773 28.40 -1.85 -0.49
N VAL A 774 28.21 -0.84 -1.35
CA VAL A 774 28.38 0.57 -1.01
C VAL A 774 27.11 1.13 -0.35
N VAL A 775 26.88 0.71 0.90
CA VAL A 775 25.69 1.05 1.69
C VAL A 775 25.91 2.38 2.45
N ASP A 776 26.19 3.43 1.69
CA ASP A 776 26.56 4.77 2.16
C ASP A 776 25.40 5.55 2.80
N THR A 777 24.24 5.61 2.13
CA THR A 777 23.10 6.41 2.57
C THR A 777 22.17 5.69 3.54
N LEU A 778 21.49 6.48 4.40
CA LEU A 778 20.41 6.02 5.29
C LEU A 778 19.28 5.26 4.54
N HIS A 779 19.03 5.63 3.27
CA HIS A 779 18.09 4.94 2.39
C HIS A 779 18.57 3.54 2.02
N LYS A 780 19.81 3.42 1.49
CA LYS A 780 20.38 2.10 1.17
C LYS A 780 20.49 1.21 2.41
N LYS A 781 20.87 1.75 3.57
CA LYS A 781 20.96 0.96 4.82
C LYS A 781 19.61 0.35 5.22
N ASN A 782 18.54 1.14 5.18
CA ASN A 782 17.19 0.64 5.50
C ASN A 782 16.61 -0.34 4.45
N LEU A 783 17.05 -0.26 3.18
CA LEU A 783 16.71 -1.27 2.16
C LEU A 783 17.52 -2.56 2.32
N LEU A 784 18.86 -2.46 2.32
CA LEU A 784 19.79 -3.57 2.10
C LEU A 784 20.16 -4.35 3.37
N LEU A 785 19.90 -3.80 4.56
CA LEU A 785 20.30 -4.39 5.85
C LEU A 785 19.10 -4.81 6.73
N LEU A 786 17.91 -4.25 6.49
CA LEU A 786 16.70 -4.44 7.32
C LEU A 786 15.47 -4.94 6.55
N GLY A 787 15.56 -5.10 5.24
CA GLY A 787 14.41 -5.24 4.34
C GLY A 787 14.68 -6.05 3.08
N GLU A 788 15.63 -6.98 3.13
CA GLU A 788 16.22 -7.64 1.96
C GLU A 788 15.17 -8.36 1.09
N ASP A 789 14.24 -9.13 1.68
CA ASP A 789 13.18 -9.83 0.95
C ASP A 789 12.22 -8.88 0.20
N ARG A 790 12.02 -7.67 0.75
CA ARG A 790 11.20 -6.61 0.12
C ARG A 790 11.96 -5.89 -0.98
N TYR A 791 13.23 -5.58 -0.75
CA TYR A 791 14.08 -4.97 -1.77
C TYR A 791 14.24 -5.91 -2.97
N LEU A 792 14.39 -7.22 -2.73
CA LEU A 792 14.34 -8.25 -3.78
C LEU A 792 13.00 -8.22 -4.53
N SER A 793 11.87 -8.17 -3.81
CA SER A 793 10.52 -8.04 -4.42
C SER A 793 10.40 -6.81 -5.33
N THR A 794 10.85 -5.65 -4.85
CA THR A 794 10.86 -4.38 -5.61
C THR A 794 11.76 -4.46 -6.83
N LEU A 795 12.94 -5.08 -6.70
CA LEU A 795 13.90 -5.26 -7.79
C LEU A 795 13.37 -6.22 -8.88
N MET A 796 12.66 -7.29 -8.49
CA MET A 796 11.96 -8.17 -9.43
C MET A 796 10.91 -7.42 -10.25
N LEU A 797 10.13 -6.52 -9.63
CA LEU A 797 9.15 -5.66 -10.31
C LEU A 797 9.84 -4.62 -11.21
N LYS A 798 10.93 -4.01 -10.74
CA LYS A 798 11.71 -2.96 -11.44
C LYS A 798 12.38 -3.50 -12.71
N THR A 799 12.95 -4.71 -12.66
CA THR A 799 13.59 -5.36 -13.81
C THR A 799 12.60 -6.07 -14.74
N PHE A 800 11.48 -6.57 -14.21
CA PHE A 800 10.48 -7.31 -15.00
C PHE A 800 9.03 -6.79 -14.83
N PRO A 801 8.71 -5.53 -15.14
CA PRO A 801 7.39 -4.92 -14.88
C PRO A 801 6.22 -5.52 -15.67
N ARG A 802 6.48 -6.43 -16.62
CA ARG A 802 5.46 -7.18 -17.37
C ARG A 802 5.22 -8.60 -16.84
N ARG A 803 5.96 -9.00 -15.79
CA ARG A 803 5.83 -10.30 -15.11
C ARG A 803 5.01 -10.15 -13.85
N LYS A 804 4.42 -11.24 -13.38
CA LYS A 804 3.47 -11.25 -12.26
C LYS A 804 4.16 -11.64 -10.96
N MET A 805 3.77 -10.98 -9.87
CA MET A 805 3.96 -11.45 -8.49
C MET A 805 2.61 -11.64 -7.80
N LEU A 806 2.39 -12.83 -7.22
CA LEU A 806 1.06 -13.32 -6.80
C LEU A 806 0.98 -13.84 -5.36
N LEU A 807 -0.24 -13.88 -4.83
CA LEU A 807 -0.61 -14.64 -3.62
C LEU A 807 -1.30 -15.95 -4.02
N VAL A 808 -0.92 -17.06 -3.41
CA VAL A 808 -1.54 -18.40 -3.58
C VAL A 808 -2.07 -18.86 -2.22
N PRO A 809 -3.27 -18.39 -1.78
CA PRO A 809 -3.71 -18.56 -0.39
C PRO A 809 -4.06 -20.02 -0.01
N GLN A 810 -4.09 -20.95 -0.97
CA GLN A 810 -4.29 -22.39 -0.69
C GLN A 810 -2.99 -23.10 -0.28
N ALA A 811 -1.84 -22.48 -0.56
CA ALA A 811 -0.53 -22.85 -0.02
C ALA A 811 -0.32 -22.05 1.26
N VAL A 812 -0.04 -22.74 2.37
CA VAL A 812 -0.07 -22.14 3.72
C VAL A 812 1.16 -22.57 4.51
N CYS A 813 1.71 -21.65 5.29
CA CYS A 813 2.67 -21.96 6.35
C CYS A 813 2.16 -21.44 7.70
N LYS A 814 2.80 -21.88 8.79
CA LYS A 814 2.67 -21.24 10.10
C LYS A 814 4.02 -20.93 10.70
N THR A 815 4.15 -19.75 11.29
CA THR A 815 5.36 -19.26 11.98
C THR A 815 5.02 -18.85 13.43
N VAL A 816 6.04 -18.60 14.24
CA VAL A 816 5.95 -18.16 15.64
C VAL A 816 6.21 -16.66 15.71
N VAL A 817 5.22 -15.88 16.14
CA VAL A 817 5.38 -14.41 16.29
C VAL A 817 5.96 -14.04 17.65
N PRO A 818 6.61 -12.87 17.80
CA PRO A 818 7.15 -12.41 19.07
C PRO A 818 6.11 -12.47 20.21
N ASN A 819 6.43 -13.22 21.26
CA ASN A 819 5.59 -13.38 22.45
C ASN A 819 5.91 -12.34 23.55
N THR A 820 7.00 -11.58 23.42
CA THR A 820 7.43 -10.53 24.34
C THR A 820 7.53 -9.18 23.64
N PHE A 821 7.18 -8.11 24.36
CA PHE A 821 7.02 -6.79 23.75
C PHE A 821 8.35 -6.17 23.26
N SER A 822 9.47 -6.44 23.93
CA SER A 822 10.82 -6.00 23.49
C SER A 822 11.22 -6.61 22.14
N VAL A 823 10.92 -7.89 21.94
CA VAL A 823 11.20 -8.60 20.68
C VAL A 823 10.25 -8.11 19.56
N LEU A 824 8.97 -7.87 19.88
CA LEU A 824 8.04 -7.23 18.93
C LEU A 824 8.52 -5.83 18.51
N LEU A 825 8.92 -5.00 19.49
CA LEU A 825 9.41 -3.65 19.27
C LEU A 825 10.65 -3.63 18.36
N SER A 826 11.61 -4.53 18.62
CA SER A 826 12.82 -4.69 17.80
C SER A 826 12.53 -5.23 16.39
N GLN A 827 11.60 -6.18 16.23
CA GLN A 827 11.15 -6.65 14.91
C GLN A 827 10.49 -5.51 14.13
N ARG A 828 9.56 -4.77 14.76
CA ARG A 828 8.76 -3.75 14.08
C ARG A 828 9.52 -2.46 13.82
N ARG A 829 10.57 -2.14 14.58
CA ARG A 829 11.58 -1.11 14.21
C ARG A 829 12.12 -1.38 12.81
N ARG A 830 12.67 -2.58 12.59
CA ARG A 830 13.23 -3.02 11.29
C ARG A 830 12.18 -3.00 10.19
N TRP A 831 11.01 -3.60 10.45
CA TRP A 831 9.94 -3.70 9.45
C TRP A 831 9.35 -2.34 9.06
N ILE A 832 9.11 -1.42 10.00
CA ILE A 832 8.52 -0.10 9.69
C ILE A 832 9.50 0.74 8.87
N ASN A 833 10.77 0.79 9.25
CA ASN A 833 11.78 1.59 8.55
C ASN A 833 12.04 1.06 7.13
N SER A 834 12.17 -0.27 6.98
CA SER A 834 12.19 -0.94 5.67
C SER A 834 10.95 -0.63 4.82
N THR A 835 9.75 -0.55 5.43
CA THR A 835 8.50 -0.30 4.68
C THR A 835 8.56 1.07 3.99
N ILE A 836 8.95 2.11 4.74
CA ILE A 836 9.01 3.48 4.23
C ILE A 836 10.00 3.59 3.06
N HIS A 837 11.20 3.02 3.19
CA HIS A 837 12.20 3.06 2.12
C HIS A 837 11.81 2.22 0.90
N ASN A 838 11.19 1.06 1.09
CA ASN A 838 10.75 0.22 -0.01
C ASN A 838 9.54 0.83 -0.77
N LEU A 839 8.60 1.46 -0.06
CA LEU A 839 7.52 2.23 -0.68
C LEU A 839 8.06 3.42 -1.48
N MET A 840 9.11 4.10 -1.02
CA MET A 840 9.76 5.16 -1.79
C MET A 840 10.40 4.67 -3.09
N GLU A 841 11.05 3.50 -3.12
CA GLU A 841 11.51 2.90 -4.40
C GLU A 841 10.34 2.52 -5.32
N LEU A 842 9.26 1.93 -4.78
CA LEU A 842 8.08 1.51 -5.55
C LEU A 842 7.35 2.68 -6.23
N LEU A 843 7.45 3.91 -5.72
CA LEU A 843 6.95 5.11 -6.42
C LEU A 843 7.64 5.37 -7.76
N PHE A 844 8.90 4.95 -7.90
CA PHE A 844 9.70 5.14 -9.12
C PHE A 844 9.69 3.90 -10.03
N VAL A 845 8.92 2.86 -9.69
CA VAL A 845 8.68 1.71 -10.58
C VAL A 845 7.55 2.06 -11.56
N ASN A 846 7.88 2.05 -12.84
CA ASN A 846 6.94 2.29 -13.93
C ASN A 846 6.05 1.06 -14.22
N ASP A 847 5.01 1.23 -15.04
CA ASP A 847 4.12 0.17 -15.53
C ASP A 847 3.34 -0.65 -14.47
N LEU A 848 3.33 -0.24 -13.20
CA LEU A 848 2.51 -0.86 -12.15
C LEU A 848 0.99 -0.75 -12.48
N CYS A 849 0.39 -1.86 -12.88
CA CYS A 849 -0.98 -1.94 -13.38
C CYS A 849 -2.02 -1.49 -12.33
N GLY A 850 -2.80 -0.45 -12.64
CA GLY A 850 -3.78 0.17 -11.75
C GLY A 850 -5.24 -0.24 -11.97
N THR A 851 -6.13 0.43 -11.22
CA THR A 851 -7.60 0.36 -11.39
C THR A 851 -8.12 1.45 -12.32
N PHE A 852 -9.39 1.33 -12.71
CA PHE A 852 -10.15 2.23 -13.60
C PHE A 852 -10.07 3.74 -13.26
N CYS A 853 -9.71 4.13 -12.02
CA CYS A 853 -9.48 5.54 -11.65
C CYS A 853 -8.20 5.79 -10.83
N PHE A 854 -7.45 4.76 -10.42
CA PHE A 854 -6.27 4.91 -9.56
C PHE A 854 -5.10 4.04 -10.05
N SER A 855 -3.98 4.68 -10.42
CA SER A 855 -2.68 4.00 -10.65
C SER A 855 -2.21 3.30 -9.37
N MET A 856 -1.55 2.14 -9.48
CA MET A 856 -0.92 1.51 -8.31
C MET A 856 0.17 2.39 -7.70
N GLN A 857 0.83 3.25 -8.49
CA GLN A 857 1.75 4.27 -7.95
C GLN A 857 1.04 5.27 -7.02
N PHE A 858 -0.21 5.64 -7.31
CA PHE A 858 -1.02 6.48 -6.41
C PHE A 858 -1.45 5.73 -5.15
N VAL A 859 -1.75 4.43 -5.25
CA VAL A 859 -2.02 3.59 -4.07
C VAL A 859 -0.77 3.48 -3.18
N VAL A 860 0.40 3.21 -3.75
CA VAL A 860 1.71 3.20 -3.05
C VAL A 860 2.01 4.56 -2.41
N PHE A 861 1.70 5.67 -3.07
CA PHE A 861 1.84 7.02 -2.51
C PHE A 861 0.93 7.25 -1.30
N MET A 862 -0.35 6.88 -1.41
CA MET A 862 -1.31 6.96 -0.30
C MET A 862 -0.91 6.05 0.86
N GLU A 863 -0.31 4.88 0.60
CA GLU A 863 0.20 3.98 1.64
C GLU A 863 1.48 4.50 2.30
N LEU A 864 2.37 5.17 1.56
CA LEU A 864 3.55 5.85 2.14
C LEU A 864 3.13 7.02 3.04
N VAL A 865 2.29 7.93 2.53
CA VAL A 865 1.77 9.08 3.29
C VAL A 865 0.93 8.62 4.48
N GLY A 866 0.11 7.58 4.29
CA GLY A 866 -0.65 6.92 5.36
C GLY A 866 0.28 6.39 6.45
N THR A 867 1.26 5.56 6.09
CA THR A 867 2.24 4.97 7.03
C THR A 867 2.93 6.05 7.87
N VAL A 868 3.50 7.08 7.23
CA VAL A 868 4.24 8.17 7.89
C VAL A 868 3.35 9.05 8.78
N SER A 869 2.03 9.11 8.51
CA SER A 869 1.08 9.93 9.29
C SER A 869 0.37 9.19 10.42
N LEU A 870 0.53 7.86 10.56
CA LEU A 870 -0.16 7.05 11.58
C LEU A 870 -0.08 7.62 13.01
N PRO A 871 1.08 8.06 13.55
CA PRO A 871 1.15 8.61 14.90
C PRO A 871 0.35 9.90 15.10
N ALA A 872 0.25 10.74 14.07
CA ALA A 872 -0.58 11.94 14.13
C ALA A 872 -2.06 11.56 14.05
N ALA A 873 -2.44 10.69 13.10
CA ALA A 873 -3.82 10.24 12.91
C ALA A 873 -4.43 9.66 14.20
N ILE A 874 -3.71 8.79 14.91
CA ILE A 874 -4.19 8.20 16.18
C ILE A 874 -4.21 9.22 17.33
N SER A 875 -3.23 10.13 17.41
CA SER A 875 -3.23 11.21 18.41
C SER A 875 -4.44 12.14 18.24
N PHE A 876 -4.73 12.50 16.98
CA PHE A 876 -5.89 13.31 16.60
C PHE A 876 -7.22 12.59 16.82
N THR A 877 -7.26 11.27 16.58
CA THR A 877 -8.41 10.41 16.92
C THR A 877 -8.70 10.43 18.41
N ILE A 878 -7.69 10.27 19.27
CA ILE A 878 -7.84 10.31 20.73
C ILE A 878 -8.33 11.68 21.19
N PHE A 879 -7.76 12.77 20.66
CA PHE A 879 -8.20 14.13 20.94
C PHE A 879 -9.68 14.36 20.59
N LEU A 880 -10.12 13.93 19.39
CA LEU A 880 -11.52 14.05 18.96
C LEU A 880 -12.49 13.26 19.85
N VAL A 881 -12.10 12.07 20.30
CA VAL A 881 -12.91 11.26 21.24
C VAL A 881 -13.01 11.94 22.61
N VAL A 882 -11.92 12.52 23.13
CA VAL A 882 -11.95 13.28 24.39
C VAL A 882 -12.84 14.51 24.27
N MET A 883 -12.74 15.30 23.20
CA MET A 883 -13.62 16.46 22.96
C MET A 883 -15.10 16.06 22.85
N ALA A 884 -15.41 14.90 22.26
CA ALA A 884 -16.76 14.37 22.21
C ALA A 884 -17.31 13.98 23.59
N ILE A 885 -16.48 13.35 24.45
CA ILE A 885 -16.83 13.03 25.84
C ILE A 885 -17.05 14.30 26.67
N LEU A 886 -16.29 15.37 26.39
CA LEU A 886 -16.45 16.70 27.00
C LEU A 886 -17.63 17.52 26.42
N GLY A 887 -18.54 16.90 25.67
CA GLY A 887 -19.76 17.55 25.17
C GLY A 887 -19.60 18.39 23.90
N GLN A 888 -18.46 18.30 23.21
CA GLN A 888 -18.21 18.98 21.92
C GLN A 888 -17.93 17.95 20.79
N PRO A 889 -18.91 17.10 20.42
CA PRO A 889 -18.71 16.05 19.43
C PRO A 889 -18.58 16.60 18.00
N ALA A 890 -17.41 16.39 17.40
CA ALA A 890 -17.18 16.63 15.98
C ALA A 890 -17.83 15.52 15.13
N VAL A 891 -19.15 15.62 14.91
CA VAL A 891 -19.99 14.54 14.35
C VAL A 891 -19.46 13.98 13.03
N ILE A 892 -19.08 14.81 12.06
CA ILE A 892 -18.61 14.33 10.74
C ILE A 892 -17.29 13.53 10.86
N PRO A 893 -16.22 14.04 11.52
CA PRO A 893 -15.03 13.23 11.82
C PRO A 893 -15.30 11.93 12.59
N LEU A 894 -16.25 11.92 13.52
CA LEU A 894 -16.61 10.70 14.28
C LEU A 894 -17.32 9.65 13.41
N ILE A 895 -18.21 10.08 12.50
CA ILE A 895 -18.83 9.20 11.50
C ILE A 895 -17.76 8.64 10.55
N LEU A 896 -16.83 9.48 10.07
CA LEU A 896 -15.72 9.05 9.22
C LEU A 896 -14.81 8.04 9.92
N LEU A 897 -14.47 8.27 11.19
CA LEU A 897 -13.72 7.33 12.02
C LEU A 897 -14.45 5.98 12.17
N ALA A 898 -15.75 6.02 12.48
CA ALA A 898 -16.58 4.82 12.60
C ALA A 898 -16.68 4.04 11.29
N LEU A 899 -16.73 4.73 10.14
CA LEU A 899 -16.68 4.09 8.82
C LEU A 899 -15.30 3.49 8.51
N ILE A 900 -14.20 4.22 8.74
CA ILE A 900 -12.84 3.73 8.46
C ILE A 900 -12.48 2.50 9.30
N LEU A 901 -12.90 2.46 10.57
CA LEU A 901 -12.62 1.31 11.46
C LEU A 901 -13.68 0.20 11.35
N GLY A 902 -14.94 0.55 11.09
CA GLY A 902 -16.08 -0.39 11.05
C GLY A 902 -16.34 -1.04 9.69
N LEU A 903 -16.06 -0.36 8.57
CA LEU A 903 -16.23 -0.93 7.23
C LEU A 903 -15.32 -2.17 7.00
N PRO A 904 -14.04 -2.17 7.43
CA PRO A 904 -13.22 -3.39 7.44
C PRO A 904 -13.87 -4.55 8.21
N ALA A 905 -14.52 -4.28 9.35
CA ALA A 905 -15.19 -5.29 10.15
C ALA A 905 -16.28 -6.03 9.36
N VAL A 906 -17.19 -5.26 8.74
CA VAL A 906 -18.31 -5.80 7.95
C VAL A 906 -17.79 -6.62 6.78
N LEU A 907 -16.79 -6.10 6.06
CA LEU A 907 -16.24 -6.76 4.89
C LEU A 907 -15.44 -8.03 5.26
N ILE A 908 -14.81 -8.08 6.44
CA ILE A 908 -14.12 -9.28 6.95
C ILE A 908 -15.10 -10.33 7.48
N VAL A 909 -16.22 -9.93 8.08
CA VAL A 909 -17.33 -10.86 8.40
C VAL A 909 -17.84 -11.53 7.12
N MET A 910 -18.05 -10.75 6.06
CA MET A 910 -18.51 -11.26 4.76
C MET A 910 -17.47 -12.19 4.11
N THR A 911 -16.20 -11.78 3.99
CA THR A 911 -15.16 -12.56 3.30
C THR A 911 -14.77 -13.83 4.05
N SER A 912 -14.36 -13.70 5.31
CA SER A 912 -13.79 -14.79 6.09
C SER A 912 -14.84 -15.82 6.53
N ARG A 913 -16.10 -15.38 6.70
CA ARG A 913 -17.25 -16.17 7.21
C ARG A 913 -16.96 -16.84 8.56
N LYS A 914 -15.95 -16.35 9.29
CA LYS A 914 -15.38 -16.92 10.52
C LYS A 914 -15.47 -15.89 11.65
N VAL A 915 -16.50 -15.99 12.50
CA VAL A 915 -16.79 -15.03 13.59
C VAL A 915 -15.58 -14.77 14.51
N ILE A 916 -14.70 -15.76 14.70
CA ILE A 916 -13.47 -15.61 15.49
C ILE A 916 -12.55 -14.47 15.01
N TYR A 917 -12.55 -14.12 13.71
CA TYR A 917 -11.78 -12.98 13.21
C TYR A 917 -12.36 -11.63 13.67
N VAL A 918 -13.64 -11.55 14.04
CA VAL A 918 -14.24 -10.37 14.67
C VAL A 918 -13.71 -10.19 16.10
N CYS A 919 -13.51 -11.30 16.83
CA CYS A 919 -12.89 -11.27 18.15
C CYS A 919 -11.42 -10.80 18.05
N TRP A 920 -10.66 -11.32 17.09
CA TRP A 920 -9.29 -10.87 16.83
C TRP A 920 -9.21 -9.41 16.38
N MET A 921 -10.17 -8.96 15.58
CA MET A 921 -10.31 -7.55 15.22
C MET A 921 -10.59 -6.67 16.44
N PHE A 922 -11.46 -7.09 17.38
CA PHE A 922 -11.73 -6.31 18.59
C PHE A 922 -10.47 -6.17 19.47
N VAL A 923 -9.68 -7.24 19.62
CA VAL A 923 -8.35 -7.19 20.27
C VAL A 923 -7.42 -6.22 19.53
N TYR A 924 -7.42 -6.24 18.20
CA TYR A 924 -6.63 -5.31 17.39
C TYR A 924 -7.06 -3.85 17.56
N LEU A 925 -8.36 -3.56 17.56
CA LEU A 925 -8.92 -2.22 17.77
C LEU A 925 -8.49 -1.63 19.13
N LEU A 926 -8.51 -2.43 20.21
CA LEU A 926 -7.98 -2.03 21.52
C LEU A 926 -6.47 -1.74 21.49
N SER A 927 -5.73 -2.41 20.61
CA SER A 927 -4.28 -2.24 20.44
C SER A 927 -3.86 -1.16 19.42
N LEU A 928 -4.80 -0.42 18.81
CA LEU A 928 -4.47 0.63 17.83
C LEU A 928 -3.47 1.69 18.34
N PRO A 929 -3.46 2.12 19.62
CA PRO A 929 -2.41 3.00 20.12
C PRO A 929 -1.00 2.37 20.05
N ILE A 930 -0.88 1.06 20.22
CA ILE A 930 0.39 0.34 20.09
C ILE A 930 0.82 0.32 18.63
N TRP A 931 -0.08 -0.08 17.73
CA TRP A 931 0.20 -0.23 16.30
C TRP A 931 0.46 1.09 15.57
N ASN A 932 -0.29 2.14 15.89
CA ASN A 932 -0.25 3.41 15.16
C ASN A 932 0.58 4.50 15.85
N PHE A 933 0.82 4.41 17.17
CA PHE A 933 1.66 5.38 17.90
C PHE A 933 2.96 4.75 18.40
N VAL A 934 2.90 3.77 19.31
CA VAL A 934 4.09 3.28 20.03
C VAL A 934 5.13 2.66 19.09
N LEU A 935 4.71 1.72 18.23
CA LEU A 935 5.63 1.02 17.32
C LEU A 935 6.22 1.96 16.25
N PRO A 936 5.44 2.83 15.55
CA PRO A 936 6.02 3.72 14.54
C PRO A 936 6.84 4.86 15.15
N VAL A 937 6.43 5.46 16.28
CA VAL A 937 7.25 6.49 16.95
C VAL A 937 8.59 5.92 17.42
N TYR A 938 8.61 4.72 17.99
CA TYR A 938 9.87 4.05 18.34
C TYR A 938 10.73 3.79 17.10
N ALA A 939 10.14 3.32 16.00
CA ALA A 939 10.84 3.06 14.74
C ALA A 939 11.44 4.33 14.13
N TYR A 940 10.71 5.45 14.15
CA TYR A 940 11.18 6.75 13.64
C TYR A 940 12.20 7.43 14.55
N TRP A 941 12.19 7.13 15.86
CA TRP A 941 13.20 7.60 16.80
C TRP A 941 14.53 6.83 16.66
N HIS A 942 14.48 5.59 16.19
CA HIS A 942 15.62 4.71 15.97
C HIS A 942 15.74 4.36 14.47
N PHE A 943 15.67 5.40 13.62
CA PHE A 943 15.61 5.26 12.16
C PHE A 943 16.98 4.96 11.53
N ASP A 944 18.04 5.22 12.30
CA ASP A 944 19.46 4.96 12.09
C ASP A 944 19.97 3.72 12.86
N ASP A 945 19.12 3.05 13.64
CA ASP A 945 19.47 1.79 14.31
C ASP A 945 19.28 0.61 13.34
N PHE A 946 20.41 0.03 12.90
CA PHE A 946 20.44 -1.16 12.04
C PHE A 946 20.70 -2.47 12.81
N SER A 947 20.79 -2.44 14.15
CA SER A 947 21.11 -3.61 14.97
C SER A 947 19.98 -4.66 14.96
N TRP A 948 20.33 -5.95 14.96
CA TRP A 948 19.32 -7.03 15.03
C TRP A 948 18.73 -7.22 16.44
N GLY A 949 19.40 -6.66 17.46
CA GLY A 949 18.85 -6.40 18.79
C GLY A 949 18.31 -7.64 19.51
N GLU A 950 17.21 -7.47 20.25
CA GLU A 950 16.60 -8.54 21.05
C GLU A 950 16.06 -9.72 20.20
N THR A 951 16.00 -9.63 18.87
CA THR A 951 15.38 -10.67 18.02
C THR A 951 16.24 -11.91 17.76
N ARG A 952 17.57 -11.81 17.87
CA ARG A 952 18.51 -12.94 17.71
C ARG A 952 19.77 -12.69 18.57
N LYS A 953 19.72 -13.05 19.86
CA LYS A 953 20.86 -12.91 20.80
C LYS A 953 21.87 -14.03 20.63
N VAL A 954 23.15 -13.67 20.55
CA VAL A 954 24.28 -14.61 20.57
C VAL A 954 24.82 -14.74 22.00
N GLN A 955 25.33 -15.92 22.37
CA GLN A 955 25.93 -16.12 23.68
C GLN A 955 27.22 -15.29 23.84
N GLY A 956 27.31 -14.48 24.90
CA GLY A 956 28.47 -13.61 25.17
C GLY A 956 28.39 -12.17 24.62
N GLU A 957 27.29 -11.78 23.99
CA GLU A 957 27.15 -10.47 23.32
C GLU A 957 27.04 -9.28 24.29
N VAL A 958 27.88 -8.26 24.10
CA VAL A 958 27.82 -6.95 24.79
C VAL A 958 27.23 -5.90 23.85
N LYS A 959 26.33 -5.04 24.35
CA LYS A 959 25.68 -4.00 23.53
C LYS A 959 26.70 -2.96 23.03
N GLY A 960 26.87 -2.88 21.70
CA GLY A 960 27.51 -1.73 21.04
C GLY A 960 28.23 -2.06 19.72
N GLN A 961 28.82 -3.25 19.60
CA GLN A 961 29.64 -3.62 18.44
C GLN A 961 28.80 -4.12 17.25
N HIS A 962 28.15 -3.19 16.52
CA HIS A 962 27.36 -3.51 15.32
C HIS A 962 27.59 -2.53 14.16
N HIS A 963 28.78 -2.59 13.55
CA HIS A 963 28.99 -2.63 12.10
C HIS A 963 30.48 -2.92 11.84
N ALA A 964 30.81 -3.51 10.69
CA ALA A 964 32.22 -3.68 10.31
C ALA A 964 32.82 -2.32 9.94
N GLU A 965 33.88 -1.91 10.65
CA GLU A 965 34.75 -0.83 10.18
C GLU A 965 35.55 -1.32 8.96
N LYS A 966 36.13 -0.38 8.18
CA LYS A 966 36.82 -0.71 6.93
C LYS A 966 38.26 -1.17 7.17
N ASP A 967 38.41 -2.31 7.83
CA ASP A 967 39.71 -2.91 8.09
C ASP A 967 40.30 -3.57 6.82
N GLY A 968 41.30 -2.89 6.27
CA GLY A 968 42.15 -3.36 5.17
C GLY A 968 41.48 -3.45 3.79
N ASP A 969 42.31 -3.64 2.77
CA ASP A 969 41.88 -3.77 1.37
C ASP A 969 41.49 -5.20 1.00
N PHE A 970 40.57 -5.34 0.03
CA PHE A 970 40.17 -6.64 -0.50
C PHE A 970 41.16 -7.16 -1.54
N ASP A 971 42.01 -8.10 -1.13
CA ASP A 971 42.88 -8.86 -2.05
C ASP A 971 42.10 -9.92 -2.83
N SER A 972 41.62 -9.54 -4.02
CA SER A 972 40.96 -10.46 -4.95
C SER A 972 41.83 -11.63 -5.43
N SER A 973 43.17 -11.57 -5.29
CA SER A 973 44.06 -12.66 -5.73
C SER A 973 43.97 -13.91 -4.85
N LYS A 974 43.52 -13.77 -3.59
CA LYS A 974 43.20 -14.89 -2.67
C LYS A 974 42.05 -15.79 -3.18
N ILE A 975 41.29 -15.37 -4.20
CA ILE A 975 40.08 -16.07 -4.68
C ILE A 975 40.26 -16.53 -6.14
N VAL A 976 40.50 -17.83 -6.33
CA VAL A 976 40.68 -18.43 -7.65
C VAL A 976 39.35 -18.52 -8.41
N MET A 977 39.20 -17.68 -9.44
CA MET A 977 38.03 -17.63 -10.33
C MET A 977 38.34 -18.29 -11.67
N LYS A 978 37.72 -19.44 -11.95
CA LYS A 978 37.91 -20.24 -13.19
C LYS A 978 36.57 -20.66 -13.79
N LYS A 979 36.52 -21.00 -15.08
CA LYS A 979 35.35 -21.67 -15.66
C LYS A 979 35.24 -23.10 -15.13
N TRP A 980 34.03 -23.66 -15.12
CA TRP A 980 33.77 -25.04 -14.70
C TRP A 980 34.67 -26.06 -15.41
N CYS A 981 34.86 -25.90 -16.73
CA CYS A 981 35.69 -26.79 -17.55
C CYS A 981 37.19 -26.73 -17.19
N GLU A 982 37.66 -25.62 -16.63
CA GLU A 982 39.04 -25.47 -16.17
C GLU A 982 39.24 -26.17 -14.82
N PHE A 983 38.34 -25.97 -13.86
CA PHE A 983 38.34 -26.75 -12.60
C PHE A 983 38.22 -28.26 -12.86
N GLU A 984 37.30 -28.68 -13.74
CA GLU A 984 37.09 -30.08 -14.09
C GLU A 984 38.33 -30.71 -14.76
N ARG A 985 39.02 -29.97 -15.63
CA ARG A 985 40.30 -30.40 -16.23
C ARG A 985 41.38 -30.54 -15.16
N ASP A 986 41.55 -29.53 -14.32
CA ASP A 986 42.59 -29.51 -13.30
C ASP A 986 42.37 -30.63 -12.26
N ARG A 987 41.11 -30.89 -11.88
CA ARG A 987 40.67 -32.03 -11.04
C ARG A 987 41.00 -33.38 -11.67
N ARG A 988 40.76 -33.58 -12.97
CA ARG A 988 41.14 -34.81 -13.69
C ARG A 988 42.66 -35.00 -13.75
N LEU A 989 43.42 -33.93 -13.95
CA LEU A 989 44.89 -33.98 -13.93
C LEU A 989 45.42 -34.39 -12.55
N GLN A 990 44.89 -33.82 -11.47
CA GLN A 990 45.19 -34.23 -10.09
C GLN A 990 44.84 -35.70 -9.85
N TYR A 991 43.65 -36.15 -10.27
CA TYR A 991 43.22 -37.54 -10.12
C TYR A 991 44.14 -38.53 -10.86
N HIS A 992 44.53 -38.22 -12.10
CA HIS A 992 45.49 -39.05 -12.85
C HIS A 992 46.91 -39.01 -12.25
N GLN A 993 47.33 -37.90 -11.64
CA GLN A 993 48.60 -37.83 -10.89
C GLN A 993 48.54 -38.69 -9.62
N GLN A 994 47.46 -38.62 -8.84
CA GLN A 994 47.23 -39.46 -7.66
C GLN A 994 47.18 -40.95 -8.03
N GLN A 995 46.49 -41.33 -9.10
CA GLN A 995 46.52 -42.70 -9.62
C GLN A 995 47.94 -43.15 -9.96
N ARG A 996 48.71 -42.36 -10.73
CA ARG A 996 50.11 -42.68 -11.06
C ARG A 996 50.99 -42.85 -9.81
N LEU A 997 50.81 -41.98 -8.81
CA LEU A 997 51.52 -42.07 -7.52
C LEU A 997 51.12 -43.30 -6.69
N SER A 998 49.87 -43.76 -6.80
CA SER A 998 49.42 -45.00 -6.16
C SER A 998 49.99 -46.26 -6.84
N TYR A 999 50.15 -46.25 -8.16
CA TYR A 999 50.79 -47.34 -8.92
C TYR A 999 52.32 -47.37 -8.77
N SER A 1000 52.96 -46.27 -8.37
CA SER A 1000 54.42 -46.20 -8.17
C SER A 1000 54.89 -46.51 -6.74
N ARG A 1001 54.00 -46.92 -5.83
CA ARG A 1001 54.38 -47.55 -4.55
C ARG A 1001 54.44 -49.06 -4.75
N PRO A 1002 55.61 -49.71 -4.70
CA PRO A 1002 55.65 -51.17 -4.57
C PRO A 1002 55.04 -51.58 -3.23
N SER A 1003 54.40 -52.76 -3.20
CA SER A 1003 53.96 -53.38 -1.96
C SER A 1003 55.16 -53.79 -1.11
N LEU A 1004 55.22 -53.27 0.12
CA LEU A 1004 56.03 -53.79 1.22
C LEU A 1004 55.23 -54.85 1.99
#